data_AF-A0A436RWC8-F1
#
_entry.id   AF-A0A436RWC8-F1
#
_cell.length_a   1.000
_cell.length_b   1.000
_cell.length_c   1.000
_cell.angle_alpha   90.00
_cell.angle_beta   90.00
_cell.angle_gamma   90.00
#
_symmetry.space_group_name_H-M   'P 1'
#
loop_
_entity.id
_entity.type
_entity.pdbx_description
1 polymer ?
#
loop_
_entity_poly.entity_id
_entity_poly.type
_entity_poly.pdbx_seq_one_letter_code
_entity_poly.pdbx_strand_id
1 'polypeptide(L)'
;MAGLPTTARVVIIGGGVVGCSSLYHLCKAGWTDCVLLEKNELTSGSTWHAAGNVPTFSSSWSLMNMQRYSTELYRGLAGAVDYPMNYHVTGSLRLAHTSERMQEFQRAKGMGRYQGMDIDVVGLDEIKRRYPFIETHELKGALYDPSDGDIDPAQLTQALAKGARDMGAKIIRFCPVSGVRRENGEWVVETPQGEIRCEIVINAAGYRAAEVGKMFGRDVPMMVMSHQYILFEEIPELAAWTKEQGHKLPLLRDVDTSYYLRQEKSGMNLGPYERNCRAHWATHNDPMPEDFSFQLFPDDLDRLEHYLADAVARVPILGTAGLSKVINGPIPYAPDGNPLIGPMPGVPNAFEACVFTFGIAQGGGAGKVLAEWVTEGQTEWDMWSCDPRRFTSFASAPDYCVAKGMEIYGNEYAIQFPRHAWPEGRNRKLSPLHERVKALGGQFDAYNGWERATWYARPGDDTSEEATLTFRRDGPWQRAVREECLAVRDAAGILDLPGFSRFNLEGSGAADWLALQVTGLVPKPGRIGLVYFADDKGRIVTEMSVVRHREDLMTLITAAVAQWHDFEWLKSRMPADAAFTLTDRTEEYSTQILAGPNSRKILAELCDADLSQPWLTHQETTIAGRWAKLVRVSFAGELGWEIHSKVADTLAVFDAVWAAGQKHGLKPFGMYALDSLRLEKGYRAWKGDLSTDYSILQGGLERFVKWDKPDFRGKAALLNEKQQG
;
A
#
# COMPACT_ATOMS: atom_id res chain seq x y z
N MET A 1 23.28 12.24 -31.41
CA MET A 1 22.10 11.53 -30.83
C MET A 1 22.45 10.06 -30.78
N ALA A 2 22.27 9.40 -29.63
CA ALA A 2 22.43 7.95 -29.58
C ALA A 2 21.32 7.31 -30.43
N GLY A 3 21.69 6.44 -31.37
CA GLY A 3 20.70 5.68 -32.14
C GLY A 3 19.89 4.77 -31.22
N LEU A 4 18.63 4.51 -31.59
CA LEU A 4 17.77 3.56 -30.88
C LEU A 4 18.44 2.17 -30.91
N PRO A 5 18.75 1.56 -29.75
CA PRO A 5 19.29 0.21 -29.71
C PRO A 5 18.20 -0.80 -30.10
N THR A 6 18.57 -1.87 -30.80
CA THR A 6 17.64 -2.94 -31.20
C THR A 6 17.32 -3.92 -30.08
N THR A 7 18.20 -3.99 -29.06
CA THR A 7 18.06 -4.85 -27.89
C THR A 7 18.44 -4.08 -26.63
N ALA A 8 17.82 -4.42 -25.51
CA ALA A 8 18.21 -3.97 -24.18
C ALA A 8 17.82 -5.03 -23.15
N ARG A 9 18.48 -5.07 -21.99
CA ARG A 9 18.01 -5.94 -20.91
C ARG A 9 16.72 -5.40 -20.30
N VAL A 10 16.70 -4.11 -20.00
CA VAL A 10 15.56 -3.42 -19.38
C VAL A 10 15.18 -2.18 -20.17
N VAL A 11 13.89 -2.02 -20.46
CA VAL A 11 13.32 -0.78 -21.01
C VAL A 11 12.46 -0.09 -19.95
N ILE A 12 12.75 1.18 -19.67
CA ILE A 12 11.99 2.03 -18.75
C ILE A 12 11.20 3.04 -19.58
N ILE A 13 9.88 3.12 -19.35
CA ILE A 13 8.97 4.03 -20.06
C ILE A 13 8.65 5.21 -19.14
N GLY A 14 9.22 6.39 -19.43
CA GLY A 14 9.01 7.63 -18.69
C GLY A 14 10.29 8.22 -18.09
N GLY A 15 10.60 9.47 -18.46
CA GLY A 15 11.79 10.24 -18.08
C GLY A 15 11.55 11.26 -16.96
N GLY A 16 10.61 10.98 -16.06
CA GLY A 16 10.46 11.72 -14.79
C GLY A 16 11.51 11.29 -13.76
N VAL A 17 11.46 11.91 -12.58
CA VAL A 17 12.41 11.62 -11.48
C VAL A 17 12.48 10.13 -11.14
N VAL A 18 11.34 9.42 -11.15
CA VAL A 18 11.27 8.00 -10.79
C VAL A 18 11.92 7.15 -11.86
N GLY A 19 11.61 7.35 -13.15
CA GLY A 19 12.23 6.59 -14.23
C GLY A 19 13.75 6.78 -14.29
N CYS A 20 14.22 8.02 -14.13
CA CYS A 20 15.65 8.32 -14.04
C CYS A 20 16.30 7.71 -12.78
N SER A 21 15.61 7.73 -11.63
CA SER A 21 16.08 7.10 -10.40
C SER A 21 16.19 5.58 -10.54
N SER A 22 15.20 4.94 -11.15
CA SER A 22 15.22 3.51 -11.46
C SER A 22 16.37 3.14 -12.37
N LEU A 23 16.60 3.91 -13.44
CA LEU A 23 17.72 3.70 -14.35
C LEU A 23 19.06 3.83 -13.63
N TYR A 24 19.21 4.86 -12.79
CA TYR A 24 20.40 5.09 -11.99
C TYR A 24 20.69 3.93 -11.03
N HIS A 25 19.67 3.43 -10.31
CA HIS A 25 19.85 2.34 -9.35
C HIS A 25 20.09 0.98 -10.02
N LEU A 26 19.47 0.70 -11.18
CA LEU A 26 19.77 -0.48 -11.99
C LEU A 26 21.25 -0.48 -12.41
N CYS A 27 21.74 0.67 -12.90
CA CYS A 27 23.16 0.83 -13.25
C CYS A 27 24.07 0.66 -12.05
N LYS A 28 23.70 1.22 -10.89
CA LYS A 28 24.45 1.06 -9.62
C LYS A 28 24.51 -0.40 -9.17
N ALA A 29 23.49 -1.20 -9.47
CA ALA A 29 23.46 -2.65 -9.27
C ALA A 29 24.23 -3.44 -10.35
N GLY A 30 24.90 -2.76 -11.29
CA GLY A 30 25.70 -3.36 -12.36
C GLY A 30 24.94 -3.70 -13.64
N TRP A 31 23.65 -3.37 -13.72
CA TRP A 31 22.84 -3.57 -14.92
C TRP A 31 22.85 -2.31 -15.77
N THR A 32 23.78 -2.26 -16.73
CA THR A 32 24.04 -1.07 -17.56
C THR A 32 23.42 -1.17 -18.96
N ASP A 33 23.01 -2.36 -19.39
CA ASP A 33 22.23 -2.57 -20.61
C ASP A 33 20.74 -2.20 -20.38
N CYS A 34 20.52 -0.93 -20.05
CA CYS A 34 19.20 -0.38 -19.76
C CYS A 34 18.94 0.85 -20.63
N VAL A 35 17.71 0.96 -21.11
CA VAL A 35 17.25 2.04 -21.97
C VAL A 35 16.05 2.72 -21.35
N LEU A 36 16.11 4.03 -21.18
CA LEU A 36 14.95 4.85 -20.84
C LEU A 36 14.41 5.51 -22.10
N LEU A 37 13.10 5.37 -22.31
CA LEU A 37 12.35 6.01 -23.38
C LEU A 37 11.46 7.10 -22.79
N GLU A 38 11.63 8.33 -23.26
CA GLU A 38 10.85 9.49 -22.84
C GLU A 38 10.10 10.07 -24.03
N LYS A 39 8.78 10.24 -23.86
CA LYS A 39 7.87 10.73 -24.90
C LYS A 39 8.29 12.09 -25.44
N ASN A 40 8.76 12.98 -24.56
CA ASN A 40 9.19 14.33 -24.88
C ASN A 40 10.61 14.57 -24.34
N GLU A 41 10.80 15.58 -23.51
CA GLU A 41 12.03 15.84 -22.77
C GLU A 41 11.97 15.24 -21.36
N LEU A 42 13.11 15.04 -20.71
CA LEU A 42 13.12 14.64 -19.30
C LEU A 42 12.33 15.64 -18.47
N THR A 43 11.67 15.17 -17.40
CA THR A 43 10.82 15.96 -16.49
C THR A 43 9.49 16.48 -17.05
N SER A 44 9.18 16.26 -18.33
CA SER A 44 8.01 16.79 -19.06
C SER A 44 6.63 16.52 -18.45
N GLY A 45 6.53 15.49 -17.58
CA GLY A 45 5.33 15.13 -16.80
C GLY A 45 5.16 15.99 -15.55
N SER A 46 4.85 15.37 -14.39
CA SER A 46 4.62 16.13 -13.14
C SER A 46 5.89 16.69 -12.49
N THR A 47 7.06 16.18 -12.88
CA THR A 47 8.32 16.48 -12.19
C THR A 47 8.73 17.95 -12.30
N TRP A 48 8.65 18.56 -13.49
CA TRP A 48 9.16 19.93 -13.70
C TRP A 48 8.42 21.00 -12.87
N HIS A 49 7.15 20.77 -12.55
CA HIS A 49 6.31 21.70 -11.82
C HIS A 49 6.13 21.32 -10.34
N ALA A 50 6.84 20.32 -9.83
CA ALA A 50 6.75 19.98 -8.42
C ALA A 50 7.31 21.12 -7.55
N ALA A 51 6.68 21.38 -6.39
CA ALA A 51 7.17 22.38 -5.44
C ALA A 51 8.54 22.03 -4.81
N GLY A 52 9.01 20.78 -4.97
CA GLY A 52 10.36 20.36 -4.58
C GLY A 52 10.51 19.95 -3.12
N ASN A 53 9.43 19.87 -2.34
CA ASN A 53 9.50 19.50 -0.92
C ASN A 53 10.01 18.06 -0.74
N VAL A 54 10.88 17.84 0.25
CA VAL A 54 11.50 16.54 0.55
C VAL A 54 11.27 16.12 2.01
N PRO A 55 10.00 15.94 2.44
CA PRO A 55 9.72 15.43 3.79
C PRO A 55 10.27 14.04 3.99
N THR A 56 10.70 13.75 5.21
CA THR A 56 10.92 12.37 5.65
C THR A 56 9.70 11.78 6.37
N PHE A 57 8.80 12.62 6.89
CA PHE A 57 7.59 12.20 7.60
C PHE A 57 6.63 11.36 6.73
N SER A 58 6.16 10.25 7.30
CA SER A 58 4.98 9.50 6.85
C SER A 58 4.37 8.77 8.06
N SER A 59 3.09 8.40 7.98
CA SER A 59 2.45 7.47 8.92
C SER A 59 2.63 6.00 8.53
N SER A 60 3.14 5.74 7.31
CA SER A 60 3.48 4.42 6.80
C SER A 60 4.96 4.10 7.02
N TRP A 61 5.24 2.91 7.58
CA TRP A 61 6.59 2.43 7.88
C TRP A 61 7.50 2.39 6.65
N SER A 62 7.00 1.78 5.57
CA SER A 62 7.72 1.57 4.31
C SER A 62 7.99 2.90 3.59
N LEU A 63 6.99 3.79 3.53
CA LEU A 63 7.13 5.10 2.88
C LEU A 63 8.11 5.99 3.63
N MET A 64 8.05 6.01 4.96
CA MET A 64 8.99 6.79 5.77
C MET A 64 10.43 6.33 5.53
N ASN A 65 10.66 5.01 5.45
CA ASN A 65 11.98 4.46 5.17
C ASN A 65 12.46 4.79 3.75
N MET A 66 11.55 4.74 2.77
CA MET A 66 11.83 5.14 1.39
C MET A 66 12.20 6.64 1.28
N GLN A 67 11.48 7.51 1.98
CA GLN A 67 11.76 8.95 2.03
C GLN A 67 13.06 9.27 2.76
N ARG A 68 13.36 8.57 3.86
CA ARG A 68 14.66 8.65 4.56
C ARG A 68 15.80 8.36 3.59
N TYR A 69 15.75 7.25 2.87
CA TYR A 69 16.79 6.92 1.88
C TYR A 69 16.91 7.97 0.78
N SER A 70 15.79 8.51 0.27
CA SER A 70 15.83 9.61 -0.71
C SER A 70 16.63 10.80 -0.18
N THR A 71 16.38 11.24 1.06
CA THR A 71 17.13 12.37 1.63
C THR A 71 18.62 12.06 1.78
N GLU A 72 18.98 10.84 2.19
CA GLU A 72 20.38 10.42 2.29
C GLU A 72 21.07 10.40 0.93
N LEU A 73 20.41 9.86 -0.10
CA LEU A 73 20.89 9.87 -1.47
C LEU A 73 21.11 11.29 -1.97
N TYR A 74 20.11 12.17 -1.82
CA TYR A 74 20.15 13.52 -2.39
C TYR A 74 21.26 14.38 -1.80
N ARG A 75 21.62 14.17 -0.51
CA ARG A 75 22.75 14.87 0.14
C ARG A 75 24.10 14.58 -0.53
N GLY A 76 24.30 13.36 -1.03
CA GLY A 76 25.56 12.93 -1.66
C GLY A 76 25.55 12.99 -3.19
N LEU A 77 24.37 13.09 -3.82
CA LEU A 77 24.21 12.83 -5.25
C LEU A 77 25.01 13.78 -6.13
N ALA A 78 24.97 15.09 -5.84
CA ALA A 78 25.64 16.11 -6.64
C ALA A 78 27.15 15.83 -6.80
N GLY A 79 27.82 15.47 -5.71
CA GLY A 79 29.23 15.09 -5.73
C GLY A 79 29.48 13.72 -6.36
N ALA A 80 28.58 12.76 -6.13
CA ALA A 80 28.70 11.40 -6.67
C ALA A 80 28.61 11.34 -8.20
N VAL A 81 27.88 12.27 -8.83
CA VAL A 81 27.68 12.29 -10.29
C VAL A 81 28.25 13.53 -10.97
N ASP A 82 28.98 14.38 -10.23
CA ASP A 82 29.54 15.64 -10.73
C ASP A 82 28.50 16.48 -11.50
N TYR A 83 27.40 16.80 -10.80
CA TYR A 83 26.32 17.63 -11.33
C TYR A 83 25.78 18.58 -10.26
N PRO A 84 25.66 19.89 -10.54
CA PRO A 84 25.18 20.85 -9.56
C PRO A 84 23.71 20.62 -9.22
N MET A 85 23.39 20.62 -7.93
CA MET A 85 22.01 20.50 -7.44
C MET A 85 21.73 21.54 -6.36
N ASN A 86 20.63 22.24 -6.51
CA ASN A 86 20.05 23.09 -5.49
C ASN A 86 19.22 22.23 -4.55
N TYR A 87 19.85 21.74 -3.48
CA TYR A 87 19.19 21.04 -2.39
C TYR A 87 19.42 21.79 -1.08
N HIS A 88 18.33 22.26 -0.47
CA HIS A 88 18.37 23.00 0.79
C HIS A 88 17.78 22.13 1.90
N VAL A 89 18.61 21.70 2.84
CA VAL A 89 18.16 21.00 4.06
C VAL A 89 17.90 22.06 5.13
N THR A 90 16.67 22.56 5.16
CA THR A 90 16.26 23.64 6.07
C THR A 90 15.57 23.11 7.34
N GLY A 91 15.25 21.81 7.36
CA GLY A 91 14.34 21.21 8.32
C GLY A 91 12.89 21.67 8.14
N SER A 92 11.97 21.12 8.92
CA SER A 92 10.56 21.50 8.86
C SER A 92 9.85 21.46 10.21
N LEU A 93 8.82 22.27 10.34
CA LEU A 93 7.88 22.31 11.46
C LEU A 93 6.49 21.90 10.96
N ARG A 94 5.96 20.80 11.47
CA ARG A 94 4.58 20.36 11.26
C ARG A 94 3.75 20.75 12.47
N LEU A 95 2.82 21.69 12.30
CA LEU A 95 2.07 22.31 13.39
C LEU A 95 0.96 21.41 13.93
N ALA A 96 0.66 21.53 15.22
CA ALA A 96 -0.48 20.89 15.86
C ALA A 96 -1.38 21.92 16.54
N HIS A 97 -2.66 21.94 16.16
CA HIS A 97 -3.71 22.72 16.83
C HIS A 97 -4.41 21.91 17.92
N THR A 98 -4.37 20.58 17.81
CA THR A 98 -5.12 19.66 18.68
C THR A 98 -4.20 18.74 19.50
N SER A 99 -4.75 18.17 20.57
CA SER A 99 -4.04 17.17 21.39
C SER A 99 -3.87 15.85 20.64
N GLU A 100 -4.85 15.51 19.80
CA GLU A 100 -4.87 14.35 18.92
C GLU A 100 -3.72 14.44 17.91
N ARG A 101 -3.50 15.62 17.31
CA ARG A 101 -2.36 15.82 16.42
C ARG A 101 -1.02 15.66 17.13
N MET A 102 -0.91 16.16 18.36
CA MET A 102 0.30 15.93 19.18
C MET A 102 0.53 14.43 19.47
N GLN A 103 -0.54 13.63 19.63
CA GLN A 103 -0.41 12.17 19.78
C GLN A 103 0.06 11.49 18.50
N GLU A 104 -0.46 11.90 17.33
CA GLU A 104 0.05 11.44 16.03
C GLU A 104 1.55 11.73 15.89
N PHE A 105 1.99 12.92 16.28
CA PHE A 105 3.40 13.29 16.22
C PHE A 105 4.27 12.44 17.16
N GLN A 106 3.79 12.11 18.36
CA GLN A 106 4.52 11.19 19.24
C GLN A 106 4.64 9.79 18.63
N ARG A 107 3.59 9.31 17.95
CA ARG A 107 3.63 8.03 17.23
C ARG A 107 4.64 8.07 16.07
N ALA A 108 4.57 9.09 15.23
CA ALA A 108 5.49 9.27 14.10
C ALA A 108 6.94 9.41 14.57
N LYS A 109 7.19 10.15 15.66
CA LYS A 109 8.51 10.24 16.31
C LYS A 109 9.04 8.87 16.76
N GLY A 110 8.18 8.04 17.36
CA GLY A 110 8.56 6.68 17.76
C GLY A 110 9.01 5.83 16.56
N MET A 111 8.27 5.93 15.46
CA MET A 111 8.60 5.27 14.20
C MET A 111 9.92 5.80 13.63
N GLY A 112 10.06 7.12 13.51
CA GLY A 112 11.20 7.77 12.88
C GLY A 112 12.50 7.48 13.61
N ARG A 113 12.50 7.54 14.95
CA ARG A 113 13.68 7.23 15.75
C ARG A 113 14.15 5.79 15.58
N TYR A 114 13.22 4.84 15.44
CA TYR A 114 13.61 3.45 15.16
C TYR A 114 14.28 3.32 13.78
N GLN A 115 13.84 4.10 12.80
CA GLN A 115 14.45 4.14 11.47
C GLN A 115 15.71 5.05 11.40
N GLY A 116 16.22 5.53 12.54
CA GLY A 116 17.44 6.34 12.61
C GLY A 116 17.26 7.82 12.26
N MET A 117 16.04 8.35 12.41
CA MET A 117 15.72 9.74 12.07
C MET A 117 15.63 10.61 13.33
N ASP A 118 16.23 11.80 13.27
CA ASP A 118 16.30 12.75 14.39
C ASP A 118 15.05 13.64 14.53
N ILE A 119 13.88 13.04 14.37
CA ILE A 119 12.60 13.74 14.53
C ILE A 119 12.32 13.98 16.02
N ASP A 120 11.80 15.17 16.34
CA ASP A 120 11.36 15.51 17.69
C ASP A 120 10.02 16.24 17.73
N VAL A 121 9.38 16.26 18.90
CA VAL A 121 8.17 17.05 19.17
C VAL A 121 8.56 18.22 20.04
N VAL A 122 8.26 19.44 19.57
CA VAL A 122 8.70 20.70 20.15
C VAL A 122 7.52 21.55 20.63
N GLY A 123 7.77 22.36 21.66
CA GLY A 123 6.82 23.35 22.19
C GLY A 123 6.88 24.69 21.47
N LEU A 124 6.00 25.61 21.87
CA LEU A 124 5.81 26.91 21.21
C LEU A 124 7.06 27.79 21.21
N ASP A 125 7.83 27.80 22.30
CA ASP A 125 9.08 28.58 22.39
C ASP A 125 10.11 28.14 21.34
N GLU A 126 10.19 26.83 21.08
CA GLU A 126 11.04 26.28 20.02
C GLU A 126 10.56 26.69 18.63
N ILE A 127 9.23 26.63 18.42
CA ILE A 127 8.61 27.02 17.15
C ILE A 127 8.96 28.47 16.82
N LYS A 128 8.75 29.40 17.77
CA LYS A 128 9.04 30.83 17.57
C LYS A 128 10.54 31.08 17.41
N ARG A 129 11.40 30.33 18.11
CA ARG A 129 12.86 30.42 17.94
C ARG A 129 13.32 30.01 16.53
N ARG A 130 12.73 28.94 15.98
CA ARG A 130 13.09 28.42 14.65
C ARG A 130 12.44 29.19 13.51
N TYR A 131 11.24 29.71 13.72
CA TYR A 131 10.45 30.41 12.72
C TYR A 131 9.96 31.74 13.31
N PRO A 132 10.78 32.81 13.32
CA PRO A 132 10.48 34.04 14.06
C PRO A 132 9.23 34.79 13.59
N PHE A 133 8.85 34.62 12.32
CA PHE A 133 7.69 35.28 11.70
C PHE A 133 6.35 34.58 11.93
N ILE A 134 6.33 33.46 12.67
CA ILE A 134 5.12 32.68 12.90
C ILE A 134 4.33 33.23 14.09
N GLU A 135 3.02 33.32 13.97
CA GLU A 135 2.13 33.47 15.12
C GLU A 135 1.80 32.11 15.71
N THR A 136 1.82 31.98 17.04
CA THR A 136 1.67 30.68 17.72
C THR A 136 0.35 30.54 18.48
N HIS A 137 -0.61 31.43 18.25
CA HIS A 137 -1.94 31.32 18.84
C HIS A 137 -2.58 29.98 18.45
N GLU A 138 -3.32 29.39 19.38
CA GLU A 138 -4.09 28.14 19.21
C GLU A 138 -3.27 26.88 18.89
N LEU A 139 -1.94 26.97 18.83
CA LEU A 139 -1.06 25.81 18.69
C LEU A 139 -0.82 25.10 20.03
N LYS A 140 -0.69 23.78 19.96
CA LYS A 140 -0.24 22.92 21.07
C LYS A 140 1.25 22.60 21.00
N GLY A 141 1.83 22.66 19.81
CA GLY A 141 3.23 22.30 19.55
C GLY A 141 3.45 21.99 18.08
N ALA A 142 4.57 21.35 17.77
CA ALA A 142 4.90 20.91 16.42
C ALA A 142 5.79 19.67 16.45
N LEU A 143 5.81 18.92 15.35
CA LEU A 143 6.87 17.97 15.04
C LEU A 143 7.94 18.69 14.22
N TYR A 144 9.20 18.58 14.67
CA TYR A 144 10.37 19.09 13.98
C TYR A 144 11.12 17.94 13.31
N ASP A 145 11.35 18.07 12.01
CA ASP A 145 12.19 17.17 11.22
C ASP A 145 13.42 17.94 10.71
N PRO A 146 14.64 17.67 11.22
CA PRO A 146 15.85 18.38 10.77
C PRO A 146 16.32 17.95 9.38
N SER A 147 15.83 16.83 8.84
CA SER A 147 16.28 16.26 7.57
C SER A 147 15.49 16.78 6.36
N ASP A 148 14.35 17.40 6.62
CA ASP A 148 13.46 17.96 5.60
C ASP A 148 14.08 19.16 4.86
N GLY A 149 13.46 19.53 3.75
CA GLY A 149 13.92 20.65 2.95
C GLY A 149 13.23 20.72 1.59
N ASP A 150 13.89 21.41 0.67
CA ASP A 150 13.45 21.58 -0.71
C ASP A 150 14.59 21.32 -1.70
N ILE A 151 14.25 20.77 -2.86
CA ILE A 151 15.18 20.45 -3.93
C ILE A 151 14.62 20.90 -5.27
N ASP A 152 15.50 21.33 -6.18
CA ASP A 152 15.11 21.55 -7.58
C ASP A 152 14.81 20.19 -8.26
N PRO A 153 13.55 19.94 -8.65
CA PRO A 153 13.14 18.66 -9.23
C PRO A 153 13.84 18.32 -10.55
N ALA A 154 14.11 19.35 -11.37
CA ALA A 154 14.70 19.17 -12.68
C ALA A 154 16.19 18.83 -12.53
N GLN A 155 16.91 19.53 -11.66
CA GLN A 155 18.31 19.26 -11.39
C GLN A 155 18.51 17.88 -10.77
N LEU A 156 17.66 17.46 -9.82
CA LEU A 156 17.67 16.10 -9.29
C LEU A 156 17.52 15.05 -10.40
N THR A 157 16.54 15.24 -11.28
CA THR A 157 16.28 14.31 -12.38
C THR A 157 17.46 14.24 -13.36
N GLN A 158 18.05 15.39 -13.68
CA GLN A 158 19.23 15.46 -14.56
C GLN A 158 20.47 14.84 -13.92
N ALA A 159 20.68 15.02 -12.61
CA ALA A 159 21.78 14.39 -11.87
C ALA A 159 21.68 12.85 -11.92
N LEU A 160 20.49 12.30 -11.64
CA LEU A 160 20.22 10.86 -11.75
C LEU A 160 20.44 10.36 -13.19
N ALA A 161 19.90 11.08 -14.18
CA ALA A 161 20.04 10.75 -15.60
C ALA A 161 21.50 10.82 -16.09
N LYS A 162 22.29 11.77 -15.60
CA LYS A 162 23.73 11.86 -15.86
C LYS A 162 24.46 10.67 -15.24
N GLY A 163 24.24 10.40 -13.95
CA GLY A 163 24.87 9.26 -13.27
C GLY A 163 24.59 7.93 -13.97
N ALA A 164 23.35 7.71 -14.43
CA ALA A 164 23.00 6.54 -15.21
C ALA A 164 23.77 6.45 -16.55
N ARG A 165 23.86 7.55 -17.30
CA ARG A 165 24.61 7.61 -18.57
C ARG A 165 26.11 7.38 -18.38
N ASP A 166 26.69 7.96 -17.32
CA ASP A 166 28.10 7.79 -16.99
C ASP A 166 28.42 6.32 -16.66
N MET A 167 27.44 5.56 -16.16
CA MET A 167 27.54 4.12 -15.95
C MET A 167 27.20 3.28 -17.20
N GLY A 168 26.78 3.90 -18.31
CA GLY A 168 26.59 3.23 -19.61
C GLY A 168 25.15 3.05 -20.08
N ALA A 169 24.14 3.45 -19.30
CA ALA A 169 22.76 3.40 -19.76
C ALA A 169 22.45 4.41 -20.88
N LYS A 170 21.40 4.12 -21.66
CA LYS A 170 20.93 4.98 -22.75
C LYS A 170 19.62 5.66 -22.37
N ILE A 171 19.50 6.93 -22.73
CA ILE A 171 18.27 7.72 -22.56
C ILE A 171 17.89 8.27 -23.92
N ILE A 172 16.74 7.87 -24.45
CA ILE A 172 16.22 8.29 -25.74
C ILE A 172 14.99 9.16 -25.49
N ARG A 173 15.13 10.44 -25.78
CA ARG A 173 14.07 11.46 -25.66
C ARG A 173 13.31 11.60 -26.97
N PHE A 174 12.13 12.21 -26.92
CA PHE A 174 11.24 12.37 -28.07
C PHE A 174 10.89 11.02 -28.73
N CYS A 175 10.79 9.98 -27.91
CA CYS A 175 10.62 8.58 -28.30
C CYS A 175 9.44 7.98 -27.54
N PRO A 176 8.19 8.38 -27.89
CA PRO A 176 7.01 7.79 -27.27
C PRO A 176 6.92 6.31 -27.60
N VAL A 177 6.64 5.49 -26.58
CA VAL A 177 6.22 4.11 -26.78
C VAL A 177 4.80 4.11 -27.32
N SER A 178 4.58 3.40 -28.41
CA SER A 178 3.28 3.28 -29.09
C SER A 178 2.62 1.91 -28.92
N GLY A 179 3.40 0.89 -28.54
CA GLY A 179 2.90 -0.47 -28.37
C GLY A 179 3.91 -1.36 -27.68
N VAL A 180 3.42 -2.45 -27.11
CA VAL A 180 4.23 -3.51 -26.53
C VAL A 180 3.60 -4.85 -26.89
N ARG A 181 4.43 -5.83 -27.26
CA ARG A 181 4.00 -7.21 -27.52
C ARG A 181 5.02 -8.20 -26.98
N ARG A 182 4.59 -9.44 -26.77
CA ARG A 182 5.44 -10.51 -26.25
C ARG A 182 5.74 -11.53 -27.34
N GLU A 183 7.02 -11.77 -27.61
CA GLU A 183 7.48 -12.73 -28.61
C GLU A 183 8.57 -13.61 -28.00
N ASN A 184 8.43 -14.94 -28.10
CA ASN A 184 9.44 -15.92 -27.64
C ASN A 184 9.94 -15.73 -26.19
N GLY A 185 9.11 -15.19 -25.29
CA GLY A 185 9.49 -14.95 -23.90
C GLY A 185 10.17 -13.59 -23.63
N GLU A 186 10.31 -12.75 -24.64
CA GLU A 186 10.82 -11.38 -24.54
C GLU A 186 9.72 -10.36 -24.89
N TRP A 187 9.91 -9.14 -24.42
CA TRP A 187 9.09 -7.99 -24.78
C TRP A 187 9.67 -7.30 -26.02
N VAL A 188 8.79 -6.89 -26.93
CA VAL A 188 9.13 -5.98 -28.03
C VAL A 188 8.40 -4.67 -27.79
N VAL A 189 9.18 -3.61 -27.56
CA VAL A 189 8.68 -2.25 -27.31
C VAL A 189 8.74 -1.47 -28.63
N GLU A 190 7.59 -1.01 -29.09
CA GLU A 190 7.42 -0.30 -30.36
C GLU A 190 7.47 1.22 -30.14
N THR A 191 8.19 1.90 -31.03
CA THR A 191 8.25 3.36 -31.07
C THR A 191 8.25 3.83 -32.53
N PRO A 192 7.91 5.10 -32.82
CA PRO A 192 8.08 5.66 -34.16
C PRO A 192 9.52 5.62 -34.71
N GLN A 193 10.52 5.43 -33.85
CA GLN A 193 11.94 5.38 -34.21
C GLN A 193 12.43 3.93 -34.46
N GLY A 194 11.60 2.93 -34.23
CA GLY A 194 11.94 1.50 -34.34
C GLY A 194 11.53 0.70 -33.10
N GLU A 195 11.93 -0.57 -33.08
CA GLU A 195 11.60 -1.52 -32.01
C GLU A 195 12.81 -1.85 -31.15
N ILE A 196 12.58 -2.12 -29.86
CA ILE A 196 13.58 -2.65 -28.93
C ILE A 196 13.08 -3.99 -28.38
N ARG A 197 13.88 -5.05 -28.53
CA ARG A 197 13.66 -6.33 -27.83
C ARG A 197 14.28 -6.28 -26.43
N CYS A 198 13.55 -6.71 -25.41
CA CYS A 198 14.05 -6.70 -24.04
C CYS A 198 13.47 -7.78 -23.15
N GLU A 199 14.20 -8.11 -22.08
CA GLU A 199 13.78 -9.10 -21.10
C GLU A 199 12.67 -8.53 -20.18
N ILE A 200 12.81 -7.25 -19.80
CA ILE A 200 12.02 -6.59 -18.76
C ILE A 200 11.56 -5.20 -19.21
N VAL A 201 10.30 -4.85 -18.88
CA VAL A 201 9.76 -3.49 -19.07
C VAL A 201 9.32 -2.88 -17.74
N ILE A 202 9.58 -1.59 -17.56
CA ILE A 202 9.16 -0.81 -16.39
C ILE A 202 8.24 0.33 -16.86
N ASN A 203 7.03 0.39 -16.31
CA ASN A 203 6.12 1.51 -16.48
C ASN A 203 6.40 2.58 -15.42
N ALA A 204 7.05 3.67 -15.83
CA ALA A 204 7.33 4.85 -15.00
C ALA A 204 6.69 6.12 -15.58
N ALA A 205 5.58 5.98 -16.30
CA ALA A 205 4.99 7.04 -17.12
C ALA A 205 4.14 8.07 -16.35
N GLY A 206 4.31 8.18 -15.03
CA GLY A 206 3.66 9.20 -14.20
C GLY A 206 2.13 9.20 -14.33
N TYR A 207 1.54 10.34 -14.65
CA TYR A 207 0.09 10.46 -14.88
C TYR A 207 -0.41 9.74 -16.14
N ARG A 208 0.49 9.29 -17.02
CA ARG A 208 0.18 8.48 -18.21
C ARG A 208 0.36 6.98 -17.99
N ALA A 209 0.63 6.54 -16.76
CA ALA A 209 0.86 5.13 -16.46
C ALA A 209 -0.30 4.22 -16.86
N ALA A 210 -1.55 4.70 -16.79
CA ALA A 210 -2.72 3.95 -17.26
C ALA A 210 -2.74 3.74 -18.79
N GLU A 211 -2.21 4.68 -19.59
CA GLU A 211 -2.09 4.50 -21.05
C GLU A 211 -1.08 3.40 -21.37
N VAL A 212 0.04 3.36 -20.65
CA VAL A 212 1.06 2.31 -20.79
C VAL A 212 0.53 0.96 -20.30
N GLY A 213 -0.15 0.93 -19.15
CA GLY A 213 -0.74 -0.30 -18.60
C GLY A 213 -1.71 -0.99 -19.56
N LYS A 214 -2.50 -0.21 -20.32
CA LYS A 214 -3.40 -0.74 -21.36
C LYS A 214 -2.66 -1.51 -22.45
N MET A 215 -1.42 -1.14 -22.79
CA MET A 215 -0.59 -1.89 -23.75
C MET A 215 -0.28 -3.32 -23.28
N PHE A 216 -0.34 -3.55 -21.96
CA PHE A 216 -0.17 -4.85 -21.32
C PHE A 216 -1.51 -5.52 -20.95
N GLY A 217 -2.65 -4.95 -21.36
CA GLY A 217 -3.98 -5.45 -20.99
C GLY A 217 -4.34 -5.20 -19.52
N ARG A 218 -3.80 -4.14 -18.92
CA ARG A 218 -4.00 -3.80 -17.50
C ARG A 218 -4.68 -2.45 -17.32
N ASP A 219 -5.65 -2.41 -16.42
CA ASP A 219 -6.20 -1.18 -15.88
C ASP A 219 -5.43 -0.82 -14.60
N VAL A 220 -4.57 0.20 -14.70
CA VAL A 220 -3.79 0.71 -13.56
C VAL A 220 -4.75 1.48 -12.63
N PRO A 221 -4.84 1.14 -11.33
CA PRO A 221 -5.75 1.79 -10.40
C PRO A 221 -5.24 3.18 -10.05
N MET A 222 -5.65 4.18 -10.83
CA MET A 222 -5.20 5.55 -10.66
C MET A 222 -6.21 6.57 -11.16
N MET A 223 -6.05 7.81 -10.69
CA MET A 223 -6.70 9.02 -11.19
C MET A 223 -5.71 10.19 -11.18
N VAL A 224 -6.06 11.31 -11.79
CA VAL A 224 -5.21 12.51 -11.82
C VAL A 224 -5.90 13.64 -11.08
N MET A 225 -5.23 14.14 -10.04
CA MET A 225 -5.69 15.27 -9.24
C MET A 225 -5.01 16.56 -9.69
N SER A 226 -5.74 17.68 -9.60
CA SER A 226 -5.16 19.02 -9.67
C SER A 226 -4.57 19.36 -8.30
N HIS A 227 -3.30 19.78 -8.29
CA HIS A 227 -2.67 20.38 -7.11
C HIS A 227 -2.13 21.76 -7.46
N GLN A 228 -2.35 22.70 -6.55
CA GLN A 228 -1.98 24.10 -6.73
C GLN A 228 -1.00 24.58 -5.65
N TYR A 229 -0.01 25.38 -6.08
CA TYR A 229 0.75 26.21 -5.15
C TYR A 229 0.99 27.61 -5.71
N ILE A 230 1.22 28.54 -4.80
CA ILE A 230 1.28 29.97 -5.04
C ILE A 230 2.69 30.45 -4.68
N LEU A 231 3.32 31.15 -5.62
CA LEU A 231 4.60 31.82 -5.42
C LEU A 231 4.39 33.29 -5.11
N PHE A 232 5.08 33.77 -4.08
CA PHE A 232 5.04 35.16 -3.64
C PHE A 232 6.31 35.88 -4.07
N GLU A 233 6.19 37.18 -4.32
CA GLU A 233 7.32 38.07 -4.58
C GLU A 233 8.25 38.18 -3.37
N GLU A 234 9.37 38.88 -3.55
CA GLU A 234 10.33 39.12 -2.47
C GLU A 234 9.67 39.84 -1.28
N ILE A 235 9.93 39.33 -0.07
CA ILE A 235 9.56 39.96 1.20
C ILE A 235 10.84 40.60 1.78
N PRO A 236 10.96 41.94 1.81
CA PRO A 236 12.20 42.60 2.24
C PRO A 236 12.67 42.22 3.65
N GLU A 237 11.73 42.02 4.58
CA GLU A 237 12.03 41.59 5.95
C GLU A 237 12.63 40.18 5.99
N LEU A 238 12.08 39.25 5.20
CA LEU A 238 12.59 37.89 5.06
C LEU A 238 13.97 37.87 4.41
N ALA A 239 14.17 38.69 3.38
CA ALA A 239 15.44 38.84 2.68
C ALA A 239 16.54 39.33 3.65
N ALA A 240 16.23 40.35 4.45
CA ALA A 240 17.14 40.89 5.46
C ALA A 240 17.49 39.83 6.53
N TRP A 241 16.48 39.12 7.04
CA TRP A 241 16.68 38.07 8.03
C TRP A 241 17.52 36.91 7.49
N THR A 242 17.25 36.44 6.27
CA THR A 242 17.99 35.34 5.64
C THR A 242 19.46 35.71 5.47
N LYS A 243 19.73 36.96 5.07
CA LYS A 243 21.10 37.49 4.94
C LYS A 243 21.82 37.56 6.30
N GLU A 244 21.11 37.93 7.37
CA GLU A 244 21.66 38.02 8.72
C GLU A 244 21.97 36.63 9.30
N GLN A 245 21.05 35.67 9.16
CA GLN A 245 21.21 34.32 9.73
C GLN A 245 22.09 33.39 8.87
N GLY A 246 22.25 33.69 7.59
CA GLY A 246 23.04 32.87 6.66
C GLY A 246 22.37 31.56 6.23
N HIS A 247 21.08 31.39 6.53
CA HIS A 247 20.27 30.24 6.10
C HIS A 247 18.80 30.64 5.90
N LYS A 248 18.06 29.80 5.17
CA LYS A 248 16.61 29.95 4.97
C LYS A 248 15.82 29.52 6.21
N LEU A 249 14.55 29.93 6.27
CA LEU A 249 13.59 29.40 7.24
C LEU A 249 13.38 27.88 7.05
N PRO A 250 13.09 27.14 8.14
CA PRO A 250 12.57 25.79 8.02
C PRO A 250 11.21 25.81 7.32
N LEU A 251 10.87 24.74 6.61
CA LEU A 251 9.57 24.60 5.96
C LEU A 251 8.47 24.47 7.01
N LEU A 252 7.35 25.16 6.80
CA LEU A 252 6.18 25.09 7.68
C LEU A 252 5.09 24.20 7.05
N ARG A 253 4.46 23.34 7.84
CA ARG A 253 3.24 22.61 7.45
C ARG A 253 2.17 22.81 8.49
N ASP A 254 1.10 23.49 8.12
CA ASP A 254 -0.11 23.51 8.93
C ASP A 254 -1.03 22.38 8.45
N VAL A 255 -0.94 21.24 9.13
CA VAL A 255 -1.64 20.01 8.73
C VAL A 255 -3.09 19.96 9.17
N ASP A 256 -3.46 20.78 10.15
CA ASP A 256 -4.84 20.86 10.60
C ASP A 256 -5.65 21.80 9.70
N THR A 257 -5.05 22.90 9.22
CA THR A 257 -5.64 23.72 8.14
C THR A 257 -5.49 23.09 6.77
N SER A 258 -4.40 22.35 6.53
CA SER A 258 -4.05 21.63 5.29
C SER A 258 -3.24 22.42 4.23
N TYR A 259 -2.06 22.92 4.60
CA TYR A 259 -1.09 23.50 3.64
C TYR A 259 0.38 23.31 4.06
N TYR A 260 1.29 23.49 3.09
CA TYR A 260 2.71 23.74 3.33
C TYR A 260 3.09 25.16 2.91
N LEU A 261 4.03 25.77 3.63
CA LEU A 261 4.61 27.09 3.35
C LEU A 261 6.13 26.99 3.47
N ARG A 262 6.86 27.39 2.43
CA ARG A 262 8.33 27.42 2.46
C ARG A 262 8.89 28.69 1.85
N GLN A 263 10.09 29.04 2.26
CA GLN A 263 10.83 30.12 1.64
C GLN A 263 11.29 29.73 0.23
N GLU A 264 10.97 30.57 -0.76
CA GLU A 264 11.42 30.45 -2.15
C GLU A 264 12.25 31.69 -2.48
N LYS A 265 13.58 31.52 -2.59
CA LYS A 265 14.55 32.62 -2.67
C LYS A 265 14.36 33.59 -1.48
N SER A 266 13.86 34.80 -1.75
CA SER A 266 13.55 35.83 -0.75
C SER A 266 12.04 36.05 -0.58
N GLY A 267 11.20 35.24 -1.23
CA GLY A 267 9.75 35.20 -1.09
C GLY A 267 9.29 33.88 -0.45
N MET A 268 8.05 33.49 -0.73
CA MET A 268 7.42 32.28 -0.17
C MET A 268 6.74 31.44 -1.25
N ASN A 269 6.50 30.17 -0.94
CA ASN A 269 5.72 29.21 -1.71
C ASN A 269 4.69 28.56 -0.78
N LEU A 270 3.40 28.77 -1.05
CA LEU A 270 2.27 28.21 -0.31
C LEU A 270 1.54 27.18 -1.18
N GLY A 271 1.45 25.93 -0.73
CA GLY A 271 0.68 24.88 -1.41
C GLY A 271 -0.35 24.24 -0.48
N PRO A 272 -1.64 24.57 -0.64
CA PRO A 272 -2.74 23.93 0.07
C PRO A 272 -3.09 22.54 -0.49
N TYR A 273 -3.68 21.70 0.36
CA TYR A 273 -4.47 20.53 -0.05
C TYR A 273 -5.93 20.80 0.31
N GLU A 274 -6.64 21.29 -0.68
CA GLU A 274 -8.00 21.79 -0.57
C GLU A 274 -9.06 20.67 -0.52
N ARG A 275 -10.03 20.79 0.39
CA ARG A 275 -11.12 19.78 0.52
C ARG A 275 -12.04 19.78 -0.69
N ASN A 276 -12.30 20.95 -1.27
CA ASN A 276 -12.99 21.07 -2.56
C ASN A 276 -12.01 20.76 -3.71
N CYS A 277 -11.42 19.57 -3.66
CA CYS A 277 -10.41 19.09 -4.61
C CYS A 277 -11.01 18.83 -6.00
N ARG A 278 -10.15 18.69 -7.01
CA ARG A 278 -10.58 18.44 -8.39
C ARG A 278 -9.78 17.32 -9.02
N ALA A 279 -10.49 16.31 -9.51
CA ALA A 279 -9.94 15.34 -10.44
C ALA A 279 -10.05 15.88 -11.88
N HIS A 280 -9.02 15.64 -12.68
CA HIS A 280 -9.02 15.86 -14.12
C HIS A 280 -8.95 14.53 -14.85
N TRP A 281 -9.41 14.56 -16.09
CA TRP A 281 -9.39 13.39 -16.96
C TRP A 281 -10.22 12.22 -16.44
N ALA A 282 -11.21 12.54 -15.62
CA ALA A 282 -12.02 11.61 -14.84
C ALA A 282 -13.26 11.10 -15.61
N THR A 283 -13.68 11.81 -16.65
CA THR A 283 -14.93 11.51 -17.38
C THR A 283 -14.69 11.56 -18.89
N HIS A 284 -15.60 10.96 -19.67
CA HIS A 284 -15.54 11.01 -21.13
C HIS A 284 -15.64 12.43 -21.71
N ASN A 285 -16.19 13.39 -20.97
CA ASN A 285 -16.33 14.79 -21.39
C ASN A 285 -15.12 15.67 -21.01
N ASP A 286 -14.19 15.12 -20.23
CA ASP A 286 -12.91 15.74 -19.91
C ASP A 286 -11.81 14.72 -20.27
N PRO A 287 -11.51 14.46 -21.55
CA PRO A 287 -10.48 13.48 -21.91
C PRO A 287 -9.07 14.05 -21.72
N MET A 288 -8.12 13.19 -21.35
CA MET A 288 -6.70 13.58 -21.34
C MET A 288 -6.25 13.93 -22.78
N PRO A 289 -5.62 15.09 -23.00
CA PRO A 289 -5.15 15.45 -24.33
C PRO A 289 -3.98 14.57 -24.78
N GLU A 290 -3.82 14.43 -26.09
CA GLU A 290 -2.75 13.64 -26.70
C GLU A 290 -1.37 14.11 -26.21
N ASP A 291 -1.16 15.43 -26.10
CA ASP A 291 0.03 16.03 -25.51
C ASP A 291 -0.33 16.96 -24.34
N PHE A 292 0.34 16.75 -23.20
CA PHE A 292 0.28 17.59 -22.00
C PHE A 292 1.69 17.78 -21.40
N SER A 293 2.72 17.82 -22.26
CA SER A 293 4.12 17.98 -21.84
C SER A 293 4.39 19.44 -21.46
N PHE A 294 4.99 19.68 -20.29
CA PHE A 294 5.27 21.04 -19.77
C PHE A 294 4.07 21.99 -19.71
N GLN A 295 2.87 21.43 -19.51
CA GLN A 295 1.63 22.18 -19.41
C GLN A 295 1.07 22.16 -17.99
N LEU A 296 0.30 23.19 -17.67
CA LEU A 296 -0.41 23.37 -16.41
C LEU A 296 -1.90 23.52 -16.70
N PHE A 297 -2.72 23.16 -15.72
CA PHE A 297 -4.13 23.50 -15.73
C PHE A 297 -4.31 25.01 -15.49
N PRO A 298 -5.48 25.57 -15.86
CA PRO A 298 -5.83 26.94 -15.48
C PRO A 298 -5.82 27.12 -13.95
N ASP A 299 -5.43 28.31 -13.51
CA ASP A 299 -5.44 28.68 -12.11
C ASP A 299 -6.87 28.68 -11.55
N ASP A 300 -7.04 28.27 -10.30
CA ASP A 300 -8.32 28.19 -9.61
C ASP A 300 -8.15 28.66 -8.16
N LEU A 301 -7.94 29.97 -8.01
CA LEU A 301 -7.59 30.64 -6.76
C LEU A 301 -8.75 30.65 -5.75
N ASP A 302 -9.99 30.66 -6.20
CA ASP A 302 -11.18 30.72 -5.34
C ASP A 302 -11.20 29.52 -4.37
N ARG A 303 -10.71 28.35 -4.81
CA ARG A 303 -10.58 27.15 -3.96
C ARG A 303 -9.50 27.27 -2.87
N LEU A 304 -8.57 28.21 -3.03
CA LEU A 304 -7.42 28.41 -2.15
C LEU A 304 -7.60 29.57 -1.16
N GLU A 305 -8.66 30.39 -1.31
CA GLU A 305 -8.87 31.63 -0.56
C GLU A 305 -8.80 31.42 0.97
N HIS A 306 -9.51 30.41 1.49
CA HIS A 306 -9.51 30.08 2.92
C HIS A 306 -8.10 29.77 3.44
N TYR A 307 -7.34 28.96 2.70
CA TYR A 307 -6.00 28.53 3.07
C TYR A 307 -5.00 29.68 2.99
N LEU A 308 -5.15 30.57 2.00
CA LEU A 308 -4.34 31.79 1.89
C LEU A 308 -4.58 32.71 3.07
N ALA A 309 -5.84 32.94 3.45
CA ALA A 309 -6.20 33.77 4.59
C ALA A 309 -5.62 33.22 5.90
N ASP A 310 -5.72 31.90 6.13
CA ASP A 310 -5.12 31.26 7.31
C ASP A 310 -3.59 31.34 7.29
N ALA A 311 -2.94 31.09 6.15
CA ALA A 311 -1.49 31.19 6.03
C ALA A 311 -0.97 32.60 6.32
N VAL A 312 -1.70 33.65 5.90
CA VAL A 312 -1.39 35.04 6.23
C VAL A 312 -1.59 35.31 7.73
N ALA A 313 -2.66 34.79 8.34
CA ALA A 313 -2.86 34.91 9.78
C ALA A 313 -1.77 34.19 10.59
N ARG A 314 -1.27 33.05 10.11
CA ARG A 314 -0.20 32.26 10.72
C ARG A 314 1.18 32.88 10.52
N VAL A 315 1.46 33.49 9.37
CA VAL A 315 2.74 34.15 9.03
C VAL A 315 2.47 35.53 8.43
N PRO A 316 2.26 36.58 9.26
CA PRO A 316 1.78 37.88 8.80
C PRO A 316 2.60 38.56 7.71
N ILE A 317 3.92 38.35 7.68
CA ILE A 317 4.79 38.91 6.63
C ILE A 317 4.41 38.43 5.22
N LEU A 318 3.75 37.27 5.10
CA LEU A 318 3.25 36.74 3.84
C LEU A 318 2.24 37.70 3.19
N GLY A 319 1.39 38.35 4.00
CA GLY A 319 0.38 39.30 3.53
C GLY A 319 0.94 40.61 2.98
N THR A 320 2.26 40.81 3.04
CA THR A 320 2.94 41.99 2.49
C THR A 320 3.43 41.80 1.05
N ALA A 321 3.48 40.56 0.55
CA ALA A 321 3.97 40.23 -0.78
C ALA A 321 2.86 40.12 -1.83
N GLY A 322 3.17 40.55 -3.06
CA GLY A 322 2.35 40.26 -4.22
C GLY A 322 2.40 38.78 -4.61
N LEU A 323 1.34 38.29 -5.27
CA LEU A 323 1.34 36.98 -5.91
C LEU A 323 2.10 37.06 -7.23
N SER A 324 3.16 36.26 -7.37
CA SER A 324 3.97 36.22 -8.58
C SER A 324 3.42 35.22 -9.60
N LYS A 325 3.03 34.03 -9.14
CA LYS A 325 2.58 32.94 -10.01
C LYS A 325 1.77 31.89 -9.26
N VAL A 326 0.80 31.29 -9.93
CA VAL A 326 0.13 30.06 -9.49
C VAL A 326 0.59 28.92 -10.39
N ILE A 327 0.81 27.75 -9.80
CA ILE A 327 1.15 26.53 -10.51
C ILE A 327 0.08 25.52 -10.20
N ASN A 328 -0.76 25.21 -11.19
CA ASN A 328 -1.77 24.16 -11.11
C ASN A 328 -1.41 22.99 -12.01
N GLY A 329 -1.00 21.86 -11.44
CA GLY A 329 -0.45 20.75 -12.21
C GLY A 329 -1.09 19.39 -11.91
N PRO A 330 -0.97 18.43 -12.85
CA PRO A 330 -1.46 17.07 -12.66
C PRO A 330 -0.57 16.29 -11.69
N ILE A 331 -1.18 15.68 -10.68
CA ILE A 331 -0.53 14.70 -9.80
C ILE A 331 -1.31 13.38 -9.88
N PRO A 332 -0.66 12.26 -10.23
CA PRO A 332 -1.34 10.98 -10.23
C PRO A 332 -1.50 10.46 -8.80
N TYR A 333 -2.68 9.94 -8.51
CA TYR A 333 -3.03 9.33 -7.22
C TYR A 333 -3.45 7.87 -7.44
N ALA A 334 -3.10 7.01 -6.50
CA ALA A 334 -3.70 5.70 -6.36
C ALA A 334 -4.86 5.81 -5.35
N PRO A 335 -5.81 4.85 -5.31
CA PRO A 335 -6.96 4.91 -4.41
C PRO A 335 -6.64 5.02 -2.91
N ASP A 336 -5.41 4.68 -2.50
CA ASP A 336 -4.94 4.79 -1.12
C ASP A 336 -3.87 5.88 -0.92
N GLY A 337 -3.56 6.67 -1.95
CA GLY A 337 -2.52 7.70 -1.94
C GLY A 337 -1.08 7.19 -2.02
N ASN A 338 -0.84 5.88 -1.93
CA ASN A 338 0.49 5.29 -1.99
C ASN A 338 0.90 4.97 -3.44
N PRO A 339 2.18 5.06 -3.80
CA PRO A 339 2.62 4.74 -5.16
C PRO A 339 2.46 3.26 -5.51
N LEU A 340 2.61 2.96 -6.80
CA LEU A 340 2.66 1.59 -7.33
C LEU A 340 4.11 1.26 -7.70
N ILE A 341 4.73 0.35 -6.94
CA ILE A 341 6.13 -0.07 -7.11
C ILE A 341 6.23 -1.58 -6.96
N GLY A 342 6.59 -2.29 -8.03
CA GLY A 342 6.78 -3.74 -8.00
C GLY A 342 6.24 -4.45 -9.25
N PRO A 343 6.08 -5.79 -9.19
CA PRO A 343 5.59 -6.57 -10.33
C PRO A 343 4.22 -6.09 -10.83
N MET A 344 4.09 -5.96 -12.15
CA MET A 344 2.83 -5.64 -12.80
C MET A 344 1.88 -6.85 -12.69
N PRO A 345 0.67 -6.71 -12.11
CA PRO A 345 -0.17 -7.87 -11.82
C PRO A 345 -0.52 -8.65 -13.08
N GLY A 346 -0.26 -9.96 -13.07
CA GLY A 346 -0.54 -10.89 -14.16
C GLY A 346 0.38 -10.79 -15.38
N VAL A 347 1.40 -9.92 -15.37
CA VAL A 347 2.24 -9.65 -16.54
C VAL A 347 3.70 -10.05 -16.25
N PRO A 348 4.24 -11.08 -16.92
CA PRO A 348 5.58 -11.58 -16.64
C PRO A 348 6.65 -10.57 -17.05
N ASN A 349 7.66 -10.37 -16.19
CA ASN A 349 8.79 -9.47 -16.44
C ASN A 349 8.36 -8.02 -16.79
N ALA A 350 7.22 -7.56 -16.26
CA ALA A 350 6.83 -6.15 -16.33
C ALA A 350 6.63 -5.62 -14.92
N PHE A 351 6.99 -4.36 -14.69
CA PHE A 351 6.95 -3.73 -13.38
C PHE A 351 6.32 -2.35 -13.44
N GLU A 352 5.66 -1.97 -12.36
CA GLU A 352 5.18 -0.61 -12.12
C GLU A 352 6.18 0.15 -11.26
N ALA A 353 6.39 1.42 -11.59
CA ALA A 353 7.06 2.42 -10.76
C ALA A 353 6.41 3.77 -11.06
N CYS A 354 5.14 3.89 -10.70
CA CYS A 354 4.26 4.97 -11.14
C CYS A 354 3.30 5.45 -10.04
N VAL A 355 2.48 6.45 -10.38
CA VAL A 355 1.39 6.98 -9.53
C VAL A 355 1.88 7.57 -8.19
N PHE A 356 2.92 8.41 -8.25
CA PHE A 356 3.48 9.05 -7.06
C PHE A 356 2.80 10.38 -6.74
N THR A 357 2.23 10.47 -5.54
CA THR A 357 1.72 11.73 -4.94
C THR A 357 2.87 12.65 -4.52
N PHE A 358 3.90 12.08 -3.88
CA PHE A 358 5.11 12.78 -3.42
C PHE A 358 6.37 12.33 -4.18
N GLY A 359 6.32 12.36 -5.52
CA GLY A 359 7.36 11.76 -6.37
C GLY A 359 8.77 12.29 -6.15
N ILE A 360 8.96 13.55 -5.74
CA ILE A 360 10.29 14.10 -5.44
C ILE A 360 10.85 13.53 -4.13
N ALA A 361 10.04 13.55 -3.07
CA ALA A 361 10.42 13.03 -1.76
C ALA A 361 10.70 11.51 -1.80
N GLN A 362 9.96 10.79 -2.64
CA GLN A 362 10.01 9.33 -2.72
C GLN A 362 10.92 8.81 -3.83
N GLY A 363 11.31 9.65 -4.81
CA GLY A 363 11.94 9.22 -6.06
C GLY A 363 13.25 8.45 -5.91
N GLY A 364 14.13 8.89 -5.00
CA GLY A 364 15.40 8.22 -4.71
C GLY A 364 15.19 6.79 -4.21
N GLY A 365 14.42 6.65 -3.13
CA GLY A 365 14.06 5.34 -2.55
C GLY A 365 13.23 4.47 -3.50
N ALA A 366 12.34 5.07 -4.30
CA ALA A 366 11.55 4.34 -5.29
C ALA A 366 12.43 3.65 -6.34
N GLY A 367 13.46 4.35 -6.84
CA GLY A 367 14.43 3.76 -7.78
C GLY A 367 15.22 2.61 -7.18
N LYS A 368 15.66 2.73 -5.91
CA LYS A 368 16.31 1.64 -5.17
C LYS A 368 15.40 0.42 -5.06
N VAL A 369 14.18 0.62 -4.55
CA VAL A 369 13.18 -0.45 -4.33
C VAL A 369 12.85 -1.15 -5.65
N LEU A 370 12.65 -0.41 -6.73
CA LEU A 370 12.38 -1.01 -8.03
C LEU A 370 13.58 -1.79 -8.56
N ALA A 371 14.80 -1.26 -8.43
CA ALA A 371 16.00 -1.95 -8.86
C ALA A 371 16.14 -3.31 -8.14
N GLU A 372 15.90 -3.37 -6.83
CA GLU A 372 15.91 -4.62 -6.06
C GLU A 372 14.87 -5.63 -6.55
N TRP A 373 13.63 -5.17 -6.81
CA TRP A 373 12.60 -6.05 -7.41
C TRP A 373 13.05 -6.66 -8.73
N VAL A 374 13.70 -5.86 -9.59
CA VAL A 374 14.12 -6.27 -10.93
C VAL A 374 15.37 -7.16 -10.90
N THR A 375 16.34 -6.85 -10.06
CA THR A 375 17.65 -7.53 -10.04
C THR A 375 17.70 -8.70 -9.07
N GLU A 376 16.98 -8.63 -7.94
CA GLU A 376 16.98 -9.64 -6.88
C GLU A 376 15.66 -10.43 -6.81
N GLY A 377 14.59 -9.95 -7.45
CA GLY A 377 13.25 -10.55 -7.37
C GLY A 377 12.54 -10.31 -6.04
N GLN A 378 13.12 -9.50 -5.16
CA GLN A 378 12.62 -9.15 -3.82
C GLN A 378 13.30 -7.87 -3.31
N THR A 379 12.67 -7.19 -2.37
CA THR A 379 13.20 -5.94 -1.77
C THR A 379 13.84 -6.17 -0.42
N GLU A 380 14.75 -5.27 -0.02
CA GLU A 380 15.34 -5.26 1.33
C GLU A 380 14.26 -5.02 2.39
N TRP A 381 13.39 -4.04 2.18
CA TRP A 381 12.29 -3.67 3.07
C TRP A 381 10.97 -4.32 2.64
N ASP A 382 10.05 -4.55 3.56
CA ASP A 382 8.68 -4.91 3.20
C ASP A 382 7.95 -3.71 2.56
N MET A 383 7.71 -3.83 1.26
CA MET A 383 7.11 -2.78 0.45
C MET A 383 5.65 -3.08 0.08
N TRP A 384 4.94 -3.89 0.87
CA TRP A 384 3.55 -4.28 0.58
C TRP A 384 2.60 -3.09 0.33
N SER A 385 2.77 -1.99 1.08
CA SER A 385 1.95 -0.78 0.92
C SER A 385 2.07 -0.13 -0.47
N CYS A 386 3.12 -0.47 -1.22
CA CYS A 386 3.40 0.05 -2.55
C CYS A 386 3.24 -1.02 -3.64
N ASP A 387 3.08 -2.30 -3.27
CA ASP A 387 2.95 -3.39 -4.23
C ASP A 387 1.66 -3.20 -5.07
N PRO A 388 1.73 -3.23 -6.41
CA PRO A 388 0.56 -3.07 -7.26
C PRO A 388 -0.54 -4.12 -7.04
N ARG A 389 -0.18 -5.30 -6.53
CA ARG A 389 -1.08 -6.45 -6.34
C ARG A 389 -1.98 -6.32 -5.10
N ARG A 390 -1.84 -5.22 -4.34
CA ARG A 390 -2.78 -4.86 -3.26
C ARG A 390 -4.16 -4.45 -3.78
N PHE A 391 -4.22 -4.02 -5.03
CA PHE A 391 -5.46 -3.72 -5.73
C PHE A 391 -5.82 -4.87 -6.65
N THR A 392 -7.01 -5.45 -6.47
CA THR A 392 -7.55 -6.45 -7.40
C THR A 392 -8.58 -5.83 -8.36
N SER A 393 -9.38 -6.65 -9.04
CA SER A 393 -10.31 -6.22 -10.09
C SER A 393 -11.29 -5.12 -9.68
N PHE A 394 -11.63 -4.98 -8.39
CA PHE A 394 -12.55 -3.92 -7.94
C PHE A 394 -11.99 -2.51 -8.16
N ALA A 395 -10.67 -2.37 -8.15
CA ALA A 395 -10.01 -1.07 -8.29
C ALA A 395 -9.83 -0.66 -9.76
N SER A 396 -10.11 -1.55 -10.71
CA SER A 396 -10.09 -1.24 -12.15
C SER A 396 -11.26 -0.35 -12.58
N ALA A 397 -12.29 -0.19 -11.74
CA ALA A 397 -13.43 0.68 -12.02
C ALA A 397 -13.02 2.17 -11.91
N PRO A 398 -13.15 2.98 -12.97
CA PRO A 398 -12.67 4.37 -12.93
C PRO A 398 -13.37 5.24 -11.87
N ASP A 399 -14.65 5.00 -11.61
CA ASP A 399 -15.43 5.71 -10.60
C ASP A 399 -14.91 5.44 -9.18
N TYR A 400 -14.42 4.22 -8.90
CA TYR A 400 -13.77 3.89 -7.63
C TYR A 400 -12.51 4.73 -7.42
N CYS A 401 -11.65 4.75 -8.43
CA CYS A 401 -10.41 5.52 -8.39
C CYS A 401 -10.72 7.00 -8.18
N VAL A 402 -11.62 7.60 -8.94
CA VAL A 402 -11.93 9.03 -8.81
C VAL A 402 -12.50 9.37 -7.42
N ALA A 403 -13.48 8.61 -6.91
CA ALA A 403 -14.07 8.85 -5.61
C ALA A 403 -13.02 8.77 -4.48
N LYS A 404 -12.21 7.71 -4.48
CA LYS A 404 -11.12 7.55 -3.49
C LYS A 404 -10.03 8.59 -3.64
N GLY A 405 -9.66 8.96 -4.87
CA GLY A 405 -8.65 9.98 -5.13
C GLY A 405 -9.05 11.34 -4.58
N MET A 406 -10.31 11.73 -4.78
CA MET A 406 -10.86 12.96 -4.22
C MET A 406 -10.89 12.92 -2.69
N GLU A 407 -11.30 11.80 -2.09
CA GLU A 407 -11.32 11.64 -0.63
C GLU A 407 -9.92 11.69 -0.02
N ILE A 408 -8.95 10.99 -0.62
CA ILE A 408 -7.57 10.97 -0.11
C ILE A 408 -6.91 12.34 -0.26
N TYR A 409 -7.03 13.00 -1.42
CA TYR A 409 -6.49 14.36 -1.60
C TYR A 409 -7.10 15.34 -0.60
N GLY A 410 -8.44 15.32 -0.45
CA GLY A 410 -9.13 16.21 0.50
C GLY A 410 -8.75 15.96 1.95
N ASN A 411 -8.18 14.79 2.26
CA ASN A 411 -7.72 14.36 3.57
C ASN A 411 -6.20 14.13 3.62
N GLU A 412 -5.41 14.74 2.71
CA GLU A 412 -3.96 14.50 2.59
C GLU A 412 -3.22 14.66 3.92
N TYR A 413 -3.63 15.65 4.71
CA TYR A 413 -3.08 15.94 6.03
C TYR A 413 -3.99 15.54 7.20
N ALA A 414 -5.11 14.86 6.95
CA ALA A 414 -5.98 14.37 8.01
C ALA A 414 -5.24 13.40 8.93
N ILE A 415 -5.60 13.40 10.22
CA ILE A 415 -5.07 12.44 11.18
C ILE A 415 -5.56 11.04 10.80
N GLN A 416 -4.64 10.09 10.66
CA GLN A 416 -4.99 8.69 10.42
C GLN A 416 -5.31 8.01 11.76
N PHE A 417 -6.55 8.16 12.22
CA PHE A 417 -7.01 7.55 13.46
C PHE A 417 -7.08 6.01 13.35
N PRO A 418 -6.70 5.26 14.39
CA PRO A 418 -6.89 3.82 14.40
C PRO A 418 -8.37 3.47 14.23
N ARG A 419 -8.68 2.48 13.37
CA ARG A 419 -10.04 1.95 13.15
C ARG A 419 -11.04 2.93 12.51
N HIS A 420 -10.62 4.14 12.17
CA HIS A 420 -11.37 5.02 11.29
C HIS A 420 -11.16 4.56 9.84
N ALA A 421 -12.26 4.51 9.08
CA ALA A 421 -12.25 4.16 7.68
C ALA A 421 -13.03 5.22 6.90
N TRP A 422 -12.38 5.74 5.87
CA TRP A 422 -12.97 6.76 5.02
C TRP A 422 -14.10 6.15 4.14
N PRO A 423 -15.27 6.81 4.05
CA PRO A 423 -16.51 6.22 3.52
C PRO A 423 -16.60 6.11 1.99
N GLU A 424 -15.78 6.81 1.21
CA GLU A 424 -15.90 6.80 -0.25
C GLU A 424 -15.48 5.47 -0.88
N GLY A 425 -16.12 5.14 -2.00
CA GLY A 425 -15.77 3.96 -2.81
C GLY A 425 -16.12 2.61 -2.19
N ARG A 426 -16.91 2.56 -1.12
CA ARG A 426 -17.37 1.34 -0.43
C ARG A 426 -18.32 0.47 -1.27
N ASN A 427 -18.66 -0.71 -0.75
CA ASN A 427 -19.63 -1.66 -1.34
C ASN A 427 -19.21 -2.25 -2.70
N ARG A 428 -17.91 -2.43 -2.94
CA ARG A 428 -17.41 -2.98 -4.22
C ARG A 428 -17.59 -4.49 -4.34
N LYS A 429 -17.41 -5.23 -3.24
CA LYS A 429 -17.71 -6.66 -3.15
C LYS A 429 -18.53 -6.90 -1.89
N LEU A 430 -19.71 -7.48 -2.06
CA LEU A 430 -20.63 -7.76 -0.95
C LEU A 430 -20.76 -9.27 -0.73
N SER A 431 -20.78 -9.66 0.54
CA SER A 431 -21.20 -11.01 0.92
C SER A 431 -22.69 -11.21 0.58
N PRO A 432 -23.12 -12.44 0.21
CA PRO A 432 -24.53 -12.81 0.20
C PRO A 432 -25.25 -12.54 1.55
N LEU A 433 -24.51 -12.43 2.64
CA LEU A 433 -25.03 -12.13 3.98
C LEU A 433 -25.01 -10.64 4.34
N HIS A 434 -24.60 -9.75 3.44
CA HIS A 434 -24.40 -8.33 3.77
C HIS A 434 -25.63 -7.70 4.45
N GLU A 435 -26.81 -7.87 3.87
CA GLU A 435 -28.06 -7.35 4.46
C GLU A 435 -28.43 -8.01 5.80
N ARG A 436 -28.14 -9.32 5.98
CA ARG A 436 -28.34 -10.01 7.26
C ARG A 436 -27.41 -9.45 8.34
N VAL A 437 -26.14 -9.32 8.01
CA VAL A 437 -25.10 -8.81 8.93
C VAL A 437 -25.39 -7.36 9.31
N LYS A 438 -25.80 -6.54 8.35
CA LYS A 438 -26.23 -5.15 8.58
C LYS A 438 -27.45 -5.09 9.50
N ALA A 439 -28.46 -5.93 9.29
CA ALA A 439 -29.64 -6.01 10.15
C ALA A 439 -29.32 -6.45 11.59
N LEU A 440 -28.21 -7.16 11.80
CA LEU A 440 -27.70 -7.53 13.12
C LEU A 440 -26.90 -6.39 13.81
N GLY A 441 -26.75 -5.22 13.16
CA GLY A 441 -26.00 -4.08 13.67
C GLY A 441 -24.55 -4.02 13.17
N GLY A 442 -24.16 -4.87 12.20
CA GLY A 442 -22.79 -4.92 11.68
C GLY A 442 -22.31 -3.57 11.16
N GLN A 443 -21.18 -3.10 11.68
CA GLN A 443 -20.41 -1.98 11.16
C GLN A 443 -19.30 -2.53 10.28
N PHE A 444 -19.06 -1.94 9.11
CA PHE A 444 -18.24 -2.57 8.08
C PHE A 444 -16.92 -1.84 7.85
N ASP A 445 -15.92 -2.58 7.39
CA ASP A 445 -14.74 -2.04 6.72
C ASP A 445 -14.37 -2.91 5.49
N ALA A 446 -13.64 -2.33 4.55
CA ALA A 446 -13.32 -2.94 3.26
C ALA A 446 -11.97 -3.68 3.28
N TYR A 447 -11.99 -4.96 2.88
CA TYR A 447 -10.79 -5.81 2.77
C TYR A 447 -10.71 -6.37 1.36
N ASN A 448 -9.76 -5.88 0.54
CA ASN A 448 -9.69 -6.23 -0.89
C ASN A 448 -11.04 -6.02 -1.64
N GLY A 449 -11.71 -4.91 -1.30
CA GLY A 449 -13.04 -4.53 -1.81
C GLY A 449 -14.22 -5.21 -1.10
N TRP A 450 -13.99 -6.22 -0.26
CA TRP A 450 -15.04 -6.92 0.48
C TRP A 450 -15.49 -6.18 1.73
N GLU A 451 -16.78 -5.94 1.85
CA GLU A 451 -17.40 -5.42 3.08
C GLU A 451 -17.42 -6.52 4.16
N ARG A 452 -16.63 -6.35 5.22
CA ARG A 452 -16.59 -7.25 6.38
C ARG A 452 -17.02 -6.54 7.64
N ALA A 453 -17.88 -7.17 8.44
CA ALA A 453 -18.28 -6.60 9.71
C ALA A 453 -17.10 -6.58 10.70
N THR A 454 -16.77 -5.40 11.20
CA THR A 454 -15.70 -5.19 12.18
C THR A 454 -16.18 -5.36 13.61
N TRP A 455 -17.41 -4.91 13.90
CA TRP A 455 -18.12 -5.08 15.18
C TRP A 455 -19.63 -4.91 14.97
N TYR A 456 -20.44 -5.22 15.98
CA TYR A 456 -21.90 -5.15 15.91
C TYR A 456 -22.46 -4.12 16.89
N ALA A 457 -23.04 -3.04 16.35
CA ALA A 457 -23.66 -1.98 17.11
C ALA A 457 -25.02 -2.37 17.68
N ARG A 458 -25.34 -1.82 18.84
CA ARG A 458 -26.66 -1.94 19.47
C ARG A 458 -27.54 -0.74 19.13
N PRO A 459 -28.87 -0.88 19.26
CA PRO A 459 -29.73 0.28 19.26
C PRO A 459 -29.27 1.31 20.30
N GLY A 460 -28.92 2.52 19.82
CA GLY A 460 -28.46 3.64 20.64
C GLY A 460 -26.94 3.79 20.76
N ASP A 461 -26.12 2.89 20.21
CA ASP A 461 -24.68 3.12 20.10
C ASP A 461 -24.39 4.21 19.05
N ASP A 462 -23.35 5.02 19.28
CA ASP A 462 -22.91 6.04 18.34
C ASP A 462 -22.05 5.41 17.23
N THR A 463 -22.59 5.40 16.02
CA THR A 463 -21.93 4.89 14.81
C THR A 463 -21.57 6.01 13.84
N SER A 464 -21.53 7.26 14.31
CA SER A 464 -21.09 8.38 13.50
C SER A 464 -19.60 8.29 13.18
N GLU A 465 -19.21 8.89 12.05
CA GLU A 465 -17.81 9.01 11.67
C GLU A 465 -16.99 9.74 12.75
N GLU A 466 -17.53 10.83 13.31
CA GLU A 466 -16.91 11.62 14.37
C GLU A 466 -16.51 10.77 15.59
N ALA A 467 -17.35 9.81 15.99
CA ALA A 467 -17.05 8.91 17.11
C ALA A 467 -15.83 8.01 16.85
N THR A 468 -15.45 7.82 15.58
CA THR A 468 -14.26 7.03 15.19
C THR A 468 -12.97 7.83 15.19
N LEU A 469 -13.03 9.17 15.25
CA LEU A 469 -11.87 10.07 15.23
C LEU A 469 -11.18 10.14 16.60
N THR A 470 -10.65 8.99 17.06
CA THR A 470 -10.06 8.89 18.40
C THR A 470 -8.86 7.95 18.45
N PHE A 471 -7.85 8.34 19.23
CA PHE A 471 -6.76 7.46 19.65
C PHE A 471 -7.06 6.69 20.94
N ARG A 472 -8.20 6.97 21.59
CA ARG A 472 -8.53 6.36 22.87
C ARG A 472 -8.94 4.90 22.68
N ARG A 473 -8.72 4.10 23.73
CA ARG A 473 -9.07 2.67 23.73
C ARG A 473 -10.57 2.42 23.86
N ASP A 474 -11.30 3.36 24.43
CA ASP A 474 -12.73 3.31 24.72
C ASP A 474 -13.58 4.01 23.64
N GLY A 475 -13.16 3.89 22.37
CA GLY A 475 -13.97 4.27 21.21
C GLY A 475 -15.28 3.47 21.12
N PRO A 476 -16.17 3.80 20.17
CA PRO A 476 -17.56 3.32 20.12
C PRO A 476 -17.67 1.79 20.05
N TRP A 477 -16.70 1.12 19.45
CA TRP A 477 -16.64 -0.35 19.32
C TRP A 477 -16.26 -1.10 20.61
N GLN A 478 -15.66 -0.44 21.62
CA GLN A 478 -14.93 -1.14 22.69
C GLN A 478 -15.82 -2.10 23.48
N ARG A 479 -17.02 -1.64 23.85
CA ARG A 479 -17.97 -2.44 24.63
C ARG A 479 -18.47 -3.64 23.83
N ALA A 480 -18.90 -3.40 22.59
CA ALA A 480 -19.40 -4.44 21.69
C ALA A 480 -18.34 -5.51 21.45
N VAL A 481 -17.12 -5.11 21.11
CA VAL A 481 -15.99 -6.03 20.89
C VAL A 481 -15.71 -6.88 22.13
N ARG A 482 -15.76 -6.31 23.34
CA ARG A 482 -15.62 -7.08 24.58
C ARG A 482 -16.71 -8.14 24.71
N GLU A 483 -17.96 -7.78 24.47
CA GLU A 483 -19.11 -8.68 24.60
C GLU A 483 -19.11 -9.77 23.52
N GLU A 484 -18.68 -9.43 22.30
CA GLU A 484 -18.45 -10.37 21.20
C GLU A 484 -17.38 -11.42 21.57
N CYS A 485 -16.22 -10.99 22.11
CA CYS A 485 -15.20 -11.92 22.61
C CYS A 485 -15.74 -12.85 23.69
N LEU A 486 -16.52 -12.30 24.64
CA LEU A 486 -17.13 -13.09 25.72
C LEU A 486 -18.15 -14.09 25.17
N ALA A 487 -18.94 -13.72 24.16
CA ALA A 487 -19.89 -14.63 23.53
C ALA A 487 -19.19 -15.81 22.85
N VAL A 488 -18.10 -15.57 22.13
CA VAL A 488 -17.28 -16.64 21.52
C VAL A 488 -16.69 -17.55 22.61
N ARG A 489 -16.13 -16.99 23.68
CA ARG A 489 -15.50 -17.75 24.76
C ARG A 489 -16.51 -18.56 25.58
N ASP A 490 -17.64 -17.96 25.97
CA ASP A 490 -18.55 -18.52 26.96
C ASP A 490 -19.68 -19.35 26.34
N ALA A 491 -19.99 -19.15 25.06
CA ALA A 491 -21.09 -19.83 24.37
C ALA A 491 -20.74 -20.19 22.92
N ALA A 492 -21.12 -19.35 21.96
CA ALA A 492 -20.76 -19.47 20.55
C ALA A 492 -20.87 -18.11 19.84
N GLY A 493 -19.97 -17.85 18.92
CA GLY A 493 -20.03 -16.74 17.98
C GLY A 493 -20.01 -17.21 16.53
N ILE A 494 -20.69 -16.49 15.64
CA ILE A 494 -20.58 -16.64 14.19
C ILE A 494 -20.11 -15.34 13.53
N LEU A 495 -19.14 -15.46 12.62
CA LEU A 495 -18.60 -14.35 11.83
C LEU A 495 -18.72 -14.68 10.35
N ASP A 496 -19.28 -13.75 9.56
CA ASP A 496 -19.25 -13.83 8.10
C ASP A 496 -17.90 -13.34 7.58
N LEU A 497 -17.17 -14.19 6.85
CA LEU A 497 -15.82 -13.92 6.39
C LEU A 497 -15.70 -14.08 4.87
N PRO A 498 -16.33 -13.18 4.09
CA PRO A 498 -16.25 -13.23 2.63
C PRO A 498 -14.84 -12.90 2.15
N GLY A 499 -14.49 -13.39 0.97
CA GLY A 499 -13.26 -12.99 0.27
C GLY A 499 -11.97 -13.68 0.71
N PHE A 500 -12.02 -14.71 1.56
CA PHE A 500 -10.84 -15.58 1.71
C PHE A 500 -10.36 -16.05 0.34
N SER A 501 -9.09 -15.80 0.04
CA SER A 501 -8.53 -16.16 -1.25
C SER A 501 -8.29 -17.66 -1.29
N ARG A 502 -8.67 -18.31 -2.39
CA ARG A 502 -8.65 -19.78 -2.52
C ARG A 502 -8.03 -20.19 -3.82
N PHE A 503 -6.97 -20.98 -3.76
CA PHE A 503 -6.27 -21.48 -4.94
C PHE A 503 -6.30 -23.01 -4.94
N ASN A 504 -6.90 -23.60 -5.96
CA ASN A 504 -6.79 -25.04 -6.17
C ASN A 504 -5.47 -25.35 -6.87
N LEU A 505 -4.69 -26.25 -6.27
CA LEU A 505 -3.50 -26.83 -6.86
C LEU A 505 -3.80 -28.30 -7.15
N GLU A 506 -3.86 -28.66 -8.43
CA GLU A 506 -4.41 -29.94 -8.90
C GLU A 506 -3.55 -30.60 -9.98
N GLY A 507 -3.18 -31.87 -9.76
CA GLY A 507 -2.47 -32.71 -10.72
C GLY A 507 -1.26 -33.44 -10.12
N SER A 508 -0.62 -34.27 -10.95
CA SER A 508 0.51 -35.09 -10.52
C SER A 508 1.72 -34.23 -10.13
N GLY A 509 2.36 -34.53 -8.99
CA GLY A 509 3.54 -33.81 -8.49
C GLY A 509 3.25 -32.48 -7.78
N ALA A 510 1.99 -32.03 -7.73
CA ALA A 510 1.59 -30.79 -7.05
C ALA A 510 2.03 -30.75 -5.57
N ALA A 511 1.86 -31.88 -4.87
CA ALA A 511 2.21 -32.02 -3.47
C ALA A 511 3.70 -31.89 -3.21
N ASP A 512 4.50 -32.56 -4.03
CA ASP A 512 5.95 -32.59 -3.91
C ASP A 512 6.53 -31.22 -4.25
N TRP A 513 6.00 -30.56 -5.28
CA TRP A 513 6.36 -29.18 -5.58
C TRP A 513 6.02 -28.22 -4.43
N LEU A 514 4.80 -28.29 -3.88
CA LEU A 514 4.41 -27.44 -2.76
C LEU A 514 5.29 -27.70 -1.53
N ALA A 515 5.66 -28.95 -1.28
CA ALA A 515 6.56 -29.30 -0.19
C ALA A 515 7.93 -28.62 -0.32
N LEU A 516 8.40 -28.28 -1.53
CA LEU A 516 9.62 -27.50 -1.74
C LEU A 516 9.42 -25.98 -1.53
N GLN A 517 8.19 -25.46 -1.62
CA GLN A 517 7.91 -24.03 -1.47
C GLN A 517 7.67 -23.60 -0.01
N VAL A 518 7.31 -24.54 0.87
CA VAL A 518 6.95 -24.24 2.26
C VAL A 518 8.01 -24.71 3.25
N THR A 519 8.11 -24.09 4.41
CA THR A 519 9.08 -24.49 5.45
C THR A 519 8.67 -25.77 6.20
N GLY A 520 7.36 -26.01 6.30
CA GLY A 520 6.74 -27.14 7.00
C GLY A 520 6.43 -28.35 6.10
N LEU A 521 5.48 -29.17 6.55
CA LEU A 521 4.99 -30.33 5.81
C LEU A 521 3.65 -30.03 5.12
N VAL A 522 3.46 -30.57 3.92
CA VAL A 522 2.15 -30.58 3.26
C VAL A 522 1.25 -31.60 3.97
N PRO A 523 0.00 -31.23 4.33
CA PRO A 523 -0.91 -32.14 5.03
C PRO A 523 -1.33 -33.33 4.15
N LYS A 524 -1.61 -34.47 4.81
CA LYS A 524 -2.15 -35.69 4.17
C LYS A 524 -3.62 -35.50 3.75
N PRO A 525 -4.15 -36.29 2.79
CA PRO A 525 -5.58 -36.26 2.46
C PRO A 525 -6.51 -36.35 3.68
N GLY A 526 -7.59 -35.57 3.65
CA GLY A 526 -8.54 -35.41 4.77
C GLY A 526 -8.06 -34.48 5.89
N ARG A 527 -6.85 -33.91 5.78
CA ARG A 527 -6.27 -32.98 6.75
C ARG A 527 -6.18 -31.57 6.20
N ILE A 528 -6.21 -30.61 7.11
CA ILE A 528 -5.79 -29.23 6.87
C ILE A 528 -4.48 -28.97 7.62
N GLY A 529 -3.64 -28.08 7.13
CA GLY A 529 -2.44 -27.64 7.83
C GLY A 529 -2.08 -26.20 7.48
N LEU A 530 -1.52 -25.47 8.44
CA LEU A 530 -0.94 -24.15 8.21
C LEU A 530 0.50 -24.31 7.72
N VAL A 531 0.84 -23.65 6.62
CA VAL A 531 2.18 -23.69 6.03
C VAL A 531 2.70 -22.27 5.82
N TYR A 532 4.01 -22.09 5.98
CA TYR A 532 4.69 -20.81 5.79
C TYR A 532 5.58 -20.85 4.56
N PHE A 533 5.61 -19.75 3.83
CA PHE A 533 6.45 -19.54 2.66
C PHE A 533 7.58 -18.59 3.03
N ALA A 534 8.81 -19.03 2.76
CA ALA A 534 10.00 -18.22 2.91
C ALA A 534 10.55 -17.79 1.55
N ASP A 535 11.21 -16.64 1.50
CA ASP A 535 12.05 -16.27 0.36
C ASP A 535 13.44 -16.94 0.45
N ASP A 536 14.30 -16.69 -0.52
CA ASP A 536 15.64 -17.31 -0.56
C ASP A 536 16.57 -16.84 0.57
N LYS A 537 16.23 -15.71 1.21
CA LYS A 537 16.90 -15.16 2.41
C LYS A 537 16.25 -15.67 3.72
N GLY A 538 15.26 -16.56 3.66
CA GLY A 538 14.58 -17.11 4.83
C GLY A 538 13.50 -16.20 5.43
N ARG A 539 13.11 -15.11 4.74
CA ARG A 539 12.17 -14.10 5.23
C ARG A 539 10.72 -14.51 5.03
N ILE A 540 9.83 -14.03 5.89
CA ILE A 540 8.42 -14.43 5.92
C ILE A 540 7.67 -13.77 4.76
N VAL A 541 7.34 -14.53 3.73
CA VAL A 541 6.61 -14.00 2.56
C VAL A 541 5.11 -14.00 2.80
N THR A 542 4.57 -15.16 3.18
CA THR A 542 3.15 -15.36 3.44
C THR A 542 2.91 -16.66 4.22
N GLU A 543 1.68 -16.87 4.65
CA GLU A 543 1.19 -18.15 5.19
C GLU A 543 -0.07 -18.57 4.44
N MET A 544 -0.33 -19.88 4.37
CA MET A 544 -1.58 -20.39 3.82
C MET A 544 -2.07 -21.59 4.61
N SER A 545 -3.39 -21.72 4.71
CA SER A 545 -4.02 -22.97 5.14
C SER A 545 -4.19 -23.89 3.93
N VAL A 546 -3.65 -25.11 4.00
CA VAL A 546 -3.73 -26.11 2.93
C VAL A 546 -4.75 -27.17 3.31
N VAL A 547 -5.88 -27.20 2.61
CA VAL A 547 -6.89 -28.26 2.72
C VAL A 547 -6.57 -29.34 1.71
N ARG A 548 -6.11 -30.52 2.15
CA ARG A 548 -5.78 -31.63 1.26
C ARG A 548 -7.00 -32.52 1.02
N HIS A 549 -7.61 -32.41 -0.15
CA HIS A 549 -8.85 -33.15 -0.47
C HIS A 549 -8.57 -34.60 -0.84
N ARG A 550 -7.55 -34.83 -1.67
CA ARG A 550 -7.09 -36.16 -2.13
C ARG A 550 -5.60 -36.08 -2.48
N GLU A 551 -5.03 -37.15 -3.02
CA GLU A 551 -3.59 -37.22 -3.31
C GLU A 551 -3.11 -36.13 -4.28
N ASP A 552 -3.91 -35.76 -5.27
CA ASP A 552 -3.53 -34.82 -6.33
C ASP A 552 -4.28 -33.48 -6.28
N LEU A 553 -5.13 -33.24 -5.29
CA LEU A 553 -5.90 -31.99 -5.17
C LEU A 553 -5.81 -31.41 -3.75
N MET A 554 -5.41 -30.15 -3.67
CA MET A 554 -5.49 -29.33 -2.47
C MET A 554 -5.98 -27.93 -2.76
N THR A 555 -6.62 -27.30 -1.76
CA THR A 555 -6.95 -25.88 -1.79
C THR A 555 -6.05 -25.14 -0.81
N LEU A 556 -5.35 -24.13 -1.28
CA LEU A 556 -4.61 -23.18 -0.46
C LEU A 556 -5.52 -21.99 -0.16
N ILE A 557 -5.61 -21.60 1.10
CA ILE A 557 -6.45 -20.51 1.59
C ILE A 557 -5.57 -19.45 2.24
N THR A 558 -5.70 -18.19 1.81
CA THR A 558 -4.93 -17.04 2.31
C THR A 558 -5.83 -15.82 2.54
N ALA A 559 -5.24 -14.75 3.08
CA ALA A 559 -5.91 -13.49 3.33
C ALA A 559 -6.47 -12.88 2.04
N ALA A 560 -7.65 -12.24 2.13
CA ALA A 560 -8.29 -11.58 0.99
C ALA A 560 -7.38 -10.55 0.30
N VAL A 561 -6.63 -9.79 1.09
CA VAL A 561 -5.70 -8.75 0.62
C VAL A 561 -4.46 -9.31 -0.07
N ALA A 562 -4.16 -10.59 0.13
CA ALA A 562 -3.01 -11.27 -0.46
C ALA A 562 -3.34 -11.95 -1.80
N GLN A 563 -4.58 -11.86 -2.31
CA GLN A 563 -5.08 -12.65 -3.44
C GLN A 563 -4.11 -12.70 -4.63
N TRP A 564 -3.82 -11.55 -5.24
CA TRP A 564 -2.95 -11.50 -6.42
C TRP A 564 -1.47 -11.72 -6.07
N HIS A 565 -1.02 -11.20 -4.91
CA HIS A 565 0.34 -11.43 -4.42
C HIS A 565 0.67 -12.92 -4.28
N ASP A 566 -0.15 -13.65 -3.54
CA ASP A 566 0.07 -15.05 -3.22
C ASP A 566 -0.18 -15.96 -4.43
N PHE A 567 -1.19 -15.65 -5.26
CA PHE A 567 -1.43 -16.37 -6.50
C PHE A 567 -0.22 -16.27 -7.44
N GLU A 568 0.31 -15.06 -7.64
CA GLU A 568 1.48 -14.86 -8.50
C GLU A 568 2.77 -15.43 -7.89
N TRP A 569 2.92 -15.36 -6.57
CA TRP A 569 4.05 -15.99 -5.88
C TRP A 569 4.14 -17.48 -6.21
N LEU A 570 3.01 -18.18 -6.17
CA LEU A 570 2.90 -19.59 -6.54
C LEU A 570 3.08 -19.77 -8.05
N LYS A 571 2.34 -19.01 -8.88
CA LYS A 571 2.28 -19.17 -10.33
C LYS A 571 3.63 -18.97 -11.01
N SER A 572 4.38 -17.95 -10.60
CA SER A 572 5.72 -17.64 -11.15
C SER A 572 6.79 -18.69 -10.84
N ARG A 573 6.52 -19.59 -9.86
CA ARG A 573 7.46 -20.64 -9.42
C ARG A 573 7.02 -22.04 -9.83
N MET A 574 5.92 -22.17 -10.56
CA MET A 574 5.53 -23.44 -11.16
C MET A 574 6.50 -23.81 -12.28
N PRO A 575 6.93 -25.08 -12.40
CA PRO A 575 7.67 -25.54 -13.57
C PRO A 575 6.89 -25.27 -14.87
N ALA A 576 7.59 -24.92 -15.95
CA ALA A 576 6.96 -24.66 -17.24
C ALA A 576 6.25 -25.90 -17.81
N ASP A 577 6.74 -27.09 -17.48
CA ASP A 577 6.24 -28.42 -17.85
C ASP A 577 5.43 -29.08 -16.73
N ALA A 578 4.92 -28.30 -15.76
CA ALA A 578 4.15 -28.83 -14.64
C ALA A 578 2.94 -29.66 -15.12
N ALA A 579 2.85 -30.90 -14.65
CA ALA A 579 1.69 -31.78 -14.84
C ALA A 579 0.50 -31.45 -13.89
N PHE A 580 0.49 -30.24 -13.36
CA PHE A 580 -0.48 -29.74 -12.41
C PHE A 580 -0.82 -28.28 -12.70
N THR A 581 -1.99 -27.84 -12.25
CA THR A 581 -2.53 -26.51 -12.49
C THR A 581 -2.80 -25.77 -11.19
N LEU A 582 -2.75 -24.44 -11.25
CA LEU A 582 -3.14 -23.53 -10.18
C LEU A 582 -4.32 -22.69 -10.67
N THR A 583 -5.45 -22.73 -9.96
CA THR A 583 -6.67 -22.00 -10.33
C THR A 583 -7.20 -21.20 -9.15
N ASP A 584 -7.47 -19.91 -9.36
CA ASP A 584 -8.15 -19.07 -8.37
C ASP A 584 -9.66 -19.38 -8.35
N ARG A 585 -10.16 -19.73 -7.16
CA ARG A 585 -11.54 -20.10 -6.86
C ARG A 585 -12.16 -19.17 -5.79
N THR A 586 -11.54 -18.02 -5.55
CA THR A 586 -11.90 -17.08 -4.47
C THR A 586 -13.37 -16.68 -4.51
N GLU A 587 -13.92 -16.40 -5.71
CA GLU A 587 -15.29 -15.90 -5.89
C GLU A 587 -16.36 -16.99 -5.92
N GLU A 588 -15.98 -18.27 -5.88
CA GLU A 588 -16.94 -19.39 -5.92
C GLU A 588 -17.49 -19.76 -4.54
N TYR A 589 -16.77 -19.39 -3.48
CA TYR A 589 -17.06 -19.82 -2.11
C TYR A 589 -17.09 -18.66 -1.12
N SER A 590 -17.95 -18.77 -0.12
CA SER A 590 -17.92 -17.94 1.09
C SER A 590 -17.59 -18.79 2.32
N THR A 591 -17.15 -18.14 3.39
CA THR A 591 -16.80 -18.80 4.65
C THR A 591 -17.48 -18.09 5.82
N GLN A 592 -18.05 -18.85 6.74
CA GLN A 592 -18.39 -18.38 8.07
C GLN A 592 -17.48 -19.05 9.11
N ILE A 593 -17.09 -18.32 10.15
CA ILE A 593 -16.41 -18.89 11.32
C ILE A 593 -17.45 -19.11 12.40
N LEU A 594 -17.72 -20.36 12.78
CA LEU A 594 -18.53 -20.72 13.93
C LEU A 594 -17.60 -21.22 15.04
N ALA A 595 -17.44 -20.43 16.11
CA ALA A 595 -16.49 -20.70 17.18
C ALA A 595 -17.14 -20.60 18.57
N GLY A 596 -16.58 -21.29 19.55
CA GLY A 596 -17.02 -21.34 20.94
C GLY A 596 -17.43 -22.74 21.42
N PRO A 597 -17.53 -22.97 22.74
CA PRO A 597 -17.80 -24.28 23.32
C PRO A 597 -19.12 -24.93 22.85
N ASN A 598 -20.12 -24.14 22.45
CA ASN A 598 -21.40 -24.66 21.95
C ASN A 598 -21.44 -24.88 20.42
N SER A 599 -20.40 -24.51 19.66
CA SER A 599 -20.36 -24.67 18.19
C SER A 599 -20.69 -26.10 17.73
N ARG A 600 -20.18 -27.12 18.42
CA ARG A 600 -20.48 -28.53 18.14
C ARG A 600 -21.95 -28.87 18.32
N LYS A 601 -22.58 -28.38 19.39
CA LYS A 601 -24.01 -28.64 19.68
C LYS A 601 -24.89 -28.05 18.58
N ILE A 602 -24.52 -26.87 18.08
CA ILE A 602 -25.23 -26.20 16.99
C ILE A 602 -25.14 -27.03 15.70
N LEU A 603 -23.94 -27.43 15.30
CA LEU A 603 -23.75 -28.22 14.06
C LEU A 603 -24.40 -29.60 14.13
N ALA A 604 -24.46 -30.22 15.30
CA ALA A 604 -25.06 -31.54 15.50
C ALA A 604 -26.57 -31.57 15.21
N GLU A 605 -27.24 -30.41 15.19
CA GLU A 605 -28.66 -30.30 14.82
C GLU A 605 -28.89 -30.07 13.33
N LEU A 606 -27.82 -29.74 12.58
CA LEU A 606 -27.92 -29.20 11.24
C LEU A 606 -27.41 -30.14 10.16
N CYS A 607 -26.56 -31.11 10.53
CA CYS A 607 -25.91 -31.99 9.59
C CYS A 607 -25.48 -33.31 10.24
N ASP A 608 -25.30 -34.34 9.41
CA ASP A 608 -24.87 -35.68 9.83
C ASP A 608 -23.35 -35.87 9.79
N ALA A 609 -22.59 -34.78 9.76
CA ALA A 609 -21.12 -34.82 9.74
C ALA A 609 -20.56 -35.40 11.05
N ASP A 610 -19.43 -36.11 10.99
CA ASP A 610 -18.78 -36.60 12.21
C ASP A 610 -18.04 -35.45 12.92
N LEU A 611 -18.72 -34.82 13.89
CA LEU A 611 -18.18 -33.69 14.66
C LEU A 611 -17.20 -34.12 15.77
N SER A 612 -16.90 -35.42 15.88
CA SER A 612 -15.89 -35.95 16.80
C SER A 612 -14.48 -35.97 16.18
N GLN A 613 -14.38 -35.95 14.84
CA GLN A 613 -13.11 -35.98 14.11
C GLN A 613 -12.10 -34.96 14.62
N PRO A 614 -10.83 -35.32 14.85
CA PRO A 614 -9.84 -34.50 15.58
C PRO A 614 -9.57 -33.14 14.93
N TRP A 615 -8.97 -32.22 15.68
CA TRP A 615 -8.54 -30.91 15.16
C TRP A 615 -7.71 -31.06 13.88
N LEU A 616 -7.85 -30.09 12.96
CA LEU A 616 -7.23 -30.07 11.64
C LEU A 616 -7.70 -31.17 10.67
N THR A 617 -8.98 -31.52 10.70
CA THR A 617 -9.67 -32.27 9.63
C THR A 617 -10.60 -31.37 8.82
N HIS A 618 -11.05 -31.88 7.67
CA HIS A 618 -12.16 -31.31 6.93
C HIS A 618 -13.09 -32.42 6.43
N GLN A 619 -14.35 -32.09 6.23
CA GLN A 619 -15.35 -33.02 5.71
C GLN A 619 -16.44 -32.27 4.94
N GLU A 620 -16.99 -32.92 3.92
CA GLU A 620 -18.17 -32.43 3.21
C GLU A 620 -19.44 -32.91 3.91
N THR A 621 -20.47 -32.07 3.87
CA THR A 621 -21.76 -32.35 4.47
C THR A 621 -22.85 -31.53 3.77
N THR A 622 -24.06 -31.65 4.29
CA THR A 622 -25.22 -30.88 3.84
C THR A 622 -25.80 -30.10 5.01
N ILE A 623 -26.04 -28.80 4.85
CA ILE A 623 -26.77 -27.95 5.82
C ILE A 623 -27.96 -27.34 5.06
N ALA A 624 -29.17 -27.50 5.59
CA ALA A 624 -30.41 -27.04 4.94
C ALA A 624 -30.56 -27.51 3.48
N GLY A 625 -30.15 -28.75 3.19
CA GLY A 625 -30.18 -29.32 1.83
C GLY A 625 -29.13 -28.75 0.87
N ARG A 626 -28.19 -27.92 1.35
CA ARG A 626 -27.12 -27.29 0.55
C ARG A 626 -25.76 -27.86 0.90
N TRP A 627 -24.87 -27.90 -0.09
CA TRP A 627 -23.50 -28.35 0.11
C TRP A 627 -22.76 -27.42 1.07
N ALA A 628 -22.06 -28.00 2.03
CA ALA A 628 -21.14 -27.30 2.91
C ALA A 628 -19.88 -28.15 3.14
N LYS A 629 -18.74 -27.51 3.35
CA LYS A 629 -17.53 -28.15 3.84
C LYS A 629 -17.19 -27.59 5.22
N LEU A 630 -17.13 -28.48 6.20
CA LEU A 630 -16.74 -28.15 7.56
C LEU A 630 -15.24 -28.37 7.71
N VAL A 631 -14.52 -27.33 8.09
CA VAL A 631 -13.07 -27.39 8.36
C VAL A 631 -12.85 -27.16 9.84
N ARG A 632 -12.32 -28.16 10.56
CA ARG A 632 -12.11 -28.10 12.02
C ARG A 632 -10.85 -27.31 12.35
N VAL A 633 -10.94 -25.99 12.21
CA VAL A 633 -9.92 -24.98 12.52
C VAL A 633 -10.62 -23.73 13.08
N SER A 634 -9.89 -22.91 13.85
CA SER A 634 -10.44 -21.70 14.45
C SER A 634 -9.34 -20.69 14.70
N PHE A 635 -9.37 -19.58 13.96
CA PHE A 635 -8.46 -18.45 14.20
C PHE A 635 -8.82 -17.67 15.49
N ALA A 636 -10.04 -17.84 16.00
CA ALA A 636 -10.43 -17.36 17.33
C ALA A 636 -9.82 -18.20 18.48
N GLY A 637 -9.29 -19.39 18.19
CA GLY A 637 -8.67 -20.28 19.16
C GLY A 637 -9.61 -21.17 19.98
N GLU A 638 -10.90 -20.86 19.98
CA GLU A 638 -11.91 -21.70 20.62
C GLU A 638 -12.28 -22.92 19.77
N LEU A 639 -12.99 -23.90 20.35
CA LEU A 639 -13.60 -24.98 19.59
C LEU A 639 -14.46 -24.39 18.46
N GLY A 640 -14.22 -24.78 17.22
CA GLY A 640 -14.97 -24.23 16.10
C GLY A 640 -14.69 -24.90 14.77
N TRP A 641 -15.48 -24.47 13.78
CA TRP A 641 -15.36 -24.85 12.39
C TRP A 641 -15.47 -23.60 11.52
N GLU A 642 -14.68 -23.59 10.45
CA GLU A 642 -15.05 -22.81 9.28
C GLU A 642 -16.10 -23.59 8.49
N ILE A 643 -17.19 -22.90 8.13
CA ILE A 643 -18.25 -23.41 7.28
C ILE A 643 -18.04 -22.80 5.91
N HIS A 644 -17.59 -23.61 4.95
CA HIS A 644 -17.40 -23.19 3.56
C HIS A 644 -18.62 -23.60 2.75
N SER A 645 -19.20 -22.67 2.00
CA SER A 645 -20.36 -22.89 1.14
C SER A 645 -20.15 -22.25 -0.22
N LYS A 646 -20.87 -22.72 -1.24
CA LYS A 646 -20.97 -21.98 -2.50
C LYS A 646 -21.62 -20.63 -2.24
N VAL A 647 -21.22 -19.59 -2.96
CA VAL A 647 -21.78 -18.24 -2.81
C VAL A 647 -23.32 -18.24 -2.88
N ALA A 648 -23.90 -18.94 -3.85
CA ALA A 648 -25.35 -19.06 -4.02
C ALA A 648 -26.09 -19.74 -2.86
N ASP A 649 -25.41 -20.60 -2.10
CA ASP A 649 -26.00 -21.37 -1.00
C ASP A 649 -25.79 -20.72 0.38
N THR A 650 -24.93 -19.69 0.43
CA THR A 650 -24.42 -19.10 1.68
C THR A 650 -25.53 -18.55 2.58
N LEU A 651 -26.55 -17.89 1.99
CA LEU A 651 -27.67 -17.35 2.76
C LEU A 651 -28.48 -18.45 3.47
N ALA A 652 -28.79 -19.54 2.76
CA ALA A 652 -29.56 -20.65 3.33
C ALA A 652 -28.79 -21.39 4.43
N VAL A 653 -27.48 -21.58 4.23
CA VAL A 653 -26.60 -22.19 5.25
C VAL A 653 -26.54 -21.31 6.50
N PHE A 654 -26.32 -20.00 6.34
CA PHE A 654 -26.28 -19.07 7.47
C PHE A 654 -27.60 -19.03 8.24
N ASP A 655 -28.74 -18.84 7.57
CA ASP A 655 -30.03 -18.73 8.23
C ASP A 655 -30.35 -20.00 9.07
N ALA A 656 -29.95 -21.19 8.58
CA ALA A 656 -30.11 -22.44 9.32
C ALA A 656 -29.20 -22.50 10.57
N VAL A 657 -27.92 -22.14 10.42
CA VAL A 657 -26.97 -22.08 11.55
C VAL A 657 -27.41 -21.06 12.60
N TRP A 658 -27.85 -19.89 12.13
CA TRP A 658 -28.33 -18.81 12.98
C TRP A 658 -29.55 -19.23 13.80
N ALA A 659 -30.54 -19.86 13.17
CA ALA A 659 -31.76 -20.33 13.82
C ALA A 659 -31.47 -21.41 14.88
N ALA A 660 -30.71 -22.45 14.53
CA ALA A 660 -30.35 -23.51 15.47
C ALA A 660 -29.49 -22.99 16.63
N GLY A 661 -28.63 -22.00 16.36
CA GLY A 661 -27.73 -21.41 17.33
C GLY A 661 -28.40 -20.59 18.43
N GLN A 662 -29.60 -20.06 18.21
CA GLN A 662 -30.24 -19.14 19.17
C GLN A 662 -30.38 -19.74 20.58
N LYS A 663 -30.86 -20.98 20.68
CA LYS A 663 -31.01 -21.68 21.98
C LYS A 663 -29.68 -22.07 22.64
N HIS A 664 -28.58 -22.02 21.89
CA HIS A 664 -27.22 -22.30 22.36
C HIS A 664 -26.43 -21.03 22.69
N GLY A 665 -27.08 -19.86 22.67
CA GLY A 665 -26.47 -18.58 22.98
C GLY A 665 -25.62 -18.00 21.85
N LEU A 666 -25.85 -18.43 20.60
CA LEU A 666 -25.11 -17.91 19.45
C LEU A 666 -25.28 -16.40 19.31
N LYS A 667 -24.16 -15.69 19.15
CA LYS A 667 -24.11 -14.25 18.84
C LYS A 667 -23.29 -13.99 17.58
N PRO A 668 -23.48 -12.85 16.91
CA PRO A 668 -22.55 -12.46 15.86
C PRO A 668 -21.26 -11.90 16.50
N PHE A 669 -20.12 -12.02 15.82
CA PHE A 669 -18.90 -11.32 16.20
C PHE A 669 -18.15 -10.85 14.95
N GLY A 670 -17.43 -9.73 15.07
CA GLY A 670 -16.76 -9.07 13.95
C GLY A 670 -15.24 -9.23 13.95
N MET A 671 -14.60 -8.64 12.94
CA MET A 671 -13.15 -8.70 12.75
C MET A 671 -12.35 -8.15 13.94
N TYR A 672 -12.85 -7.15 14.67
CA TYR A 672 -12.15 -6.59 15.84
C TYR A 672 -12.15 -7.56 17.04
N ALA A 673 -13.25 -8.31 17.24
CA ALA A 673 -13.27 -9.37 18.23
C ALA A 673 -12.37 -10.54 17.82
N LEU A 674 -12.38 -10.91 16.53
CA LEU A 674 -11.47 -11.93 15.99
C LEU A 674 -9.99 -11.57 16.22
N ASP A 675 -9.61 -10.31 15.96
CA ASP A 675 -8.24 -9.82 16.17
C ASP A 675 -7.85 -9.84 17.66
N SER A 676 -8.77 -9.51 18.56
CA SER A 676 -8.52 -9.65 20.01
C SER A 676 -8.31 -11.11 20.42
N LEU A 677 -9.20 -12.01 19.97
CA LEU A 677 -9.16 -13.43 20.32
C LEU A 677 -7.91 -14.13 19.79
N ARG A 678 -7.50 -13.84 18.56
CA ARG A 678 -6.30 -14.44 17.94
C ARG A 678 -5.01 -13.97 18.62
N LEU A 679 -4.96 -12.73 19.09
CA LEU A 679 -3.80 -12.19 19.83
C LEU A 679 -3.56 -12.95 21.13
N GLU A 680 -4.61 -13.29 21.88
CA GLU A 680 -4.49 -14.10 23.10
C GLU A 680 -3.88 -15.48 22.85
N LYS A 681 -4.00 -16.00 21.62
CA LYS A 681 -3.45 -17.30 21.20
C LYS A 681 -2.09 -17.18 20.53
N GLY A 682 -1.58 -15.96 20.37
CA GLY A 682 -0.34 -15.67 19.65
C GLY A 682 -0.41 -16.06 18.18
N TYR A 683 -1.59 -16.03 17.55
CA TYR A 683 -1.71 -16.28 16.11
C TYR A 683 -1.33 -15.04 15.33
N ARG A 684 -0.53 -15.23 14.28
CA ARG A 684 0.00 -14.16 13.45
C ARG A 684 -1.00 -13.83 12.35
N ALA A 685 -0.98 -12.59 11.88
CA ALA A 685 -1.79 -12.11 10.77
C ALA A 685 -0.89 -11.53 9.67
N TRP A 686 -1.33 -11.75 8.43
CA TRP A 686 -0.63 -11.30 7.23
C TRP A 686 -0.39 -9.78 7.23
N LYS A 687 0.88 -9.36 7.00
CA LYS A 687 1.39 -7.97 7.00
C LYS A 687 1.17 -7.13 8.27
N GLY A 688 0.46 -7.66 9.26
CA GLY A 688 0.48 -7.15 10.63
C GLY A 688 1.64 -7.74 11.44
N ASP A 689 1.73 -9.06 11.49
CA ASP A 689 2.80 -9.79 12.19
C ASP A 689 3.74 -10.52 11.22
N LEU A 690 3.25 -10.88 10.02
CA LEU A 690 4.01 -11.57 8.99
C LEU A 690 4.52 -10.55 7.97
N SER A 691 5.82 -10.26 8.01
CA SER A 691 6.48 -9.29 7.14
C SER A 691 7.78 -9.88 6.58
N THR A 692 8.12 -9.49 5.35
CA THR A 692 9.42 -9.80 4.74
C THR A 692 10.57 -9.03 5.37
N ASP A 693 10.32 -8.16 6.34
CA ASP A 693 11.36 -7.54 7.18
C ASP A 693 11.99 -8.55 8.15
N TYR A 694 11.31 -9.67 8.43
CA TYR A 694 11.75 -10.66 9.42
C TYR A 694 11.98 -12.03 8.78
N SER A 695 12.98 -12.75 9.29
CA SER A 695 13.13 -14.18 9.04
C SER A 695 12.01 -15.00 9.68
N ILE A 696 11.82 -16.24 9.21
CA ILE A 696 10.92 -17.21 9.85
C ILE A 696 11.30 -17.43 11.34
N LEU A 697 12.58 -17.36 11.68
CA LEU A 697 13.04 -17.53 13.08
C LEU A 697 12.75 -16.29 13.92
N GLN A 698 13.03 -15.09 13.40
CA GLN A 698 12.71 -13.81 14.04
C GLN A 698 11.20 -13.64 14.29
N GLY A 699 10.35 -14.18 13.41
CA GLY A 699 8.89 -14.21 13.63
C GLY A 699 8.42 -15.18 14.73
N GLY A 700 9.33 -15.96 15.33
CA GLY A 700 9.01 -17.00 16.32
C GLY A 700 8.25 -18.17 15.71
N LEU A 701 8.53 -18.50 14.44
CA LEU A 701 7.83 -19.53 13.67
C LEU A 701 8.65 -20.81 13.48
N GLU A 702 9.75 -20.98 14.23
CA GLU A 702 10.62 -22.18 14.13
C GLU A 702 9.84 -23.49 14.27
N ARG A 703 8.78 -23.53 15.10
CA ARG A 703 7.93 -24.73 15.27
C ARG A 703 7.27 -25.21 13.96
N PHE A 704 7.18 -24.35 12.95
CA PHE A 704 6.63 -24.66 11.64
C PHE A 704 7.69 -25.04 10.61
N VAL A 705 8.98 -25.06 10.98
CA VAL A 705 10.09 -25.45 10.12
C VAL A 705 10.40 -26.92 10.30
N LYS A 706 10.40 -27.68 9.20
CA LYS A 706 10.74 -29.10 9.19
C LYS A 706 12.16 -29.30 8.66
N TRP A 707 13.14 -29.22 9.56
CA TRP A 707 14.58 -29.20 9.23
C TRP A 707 15.11 -30.45 8.52
N ASP A 708 14.51 -31.61 8.78
CA ASP A 708 14.85 -32.91 8.20
C ASP A 708 14.29 -33.13 6.78
N LYS A 709 13.48 -32.21 6.25
CA LYS A 709 13.18 -32.20 4.81
C LYS A 709 14.47 -32.10 4.02
N PRO A 710 14.64 -32.78 2.88
CA PRO A 710 15.87 -32.65 2.08
C PRO A 710 16.15 -31.18 1.71
N ASP A 711 15.14 -30.50 1.18
CA ASP A 711 15.22 -29.09 0.80
C ASP A 711 13.87 -28.38 0.94
N PHE A 712 13.92 -27.05 1.02
CA PHE A 712 12.81 -26.11 0.83
C PHE A 712 13.36 -24.69 0.65
N ARG A 713 12.57 -23.81 0.03
CA ARG A 713 12.98 -22.42 -0.22
C ARG A 713 13.40 -21.70 1.08
N GLY A 714 14.58 -21.07 1.06
CA GLY A 714 15.15 -20.38 2.21
C GLY A 714 15.77 -21.27 3.29
N LYS A 715 15.78 -22.60 3.13
CA LYS A 715 16.34 -23.54 4.12
C LYS A 715 17.79 -23.23 4.47
N ALA A 716 18.63 -22.96 3.48
CA ALA A 716 20.06 -22.70 3.69
C ALA A 716 20.27 -21.43 4.53
N ALA A 717 19.56 -20.35 4.22
CA ALA A 717 19.61 -19.10 4.98
C ALA A 717 19.15 -19.29 6.43
N LEU A 718 18.03 -20.00 6.63
CA LEU A 718 17.50 -20.30 7.96
C LEU A 718 18.40 -21.22 8.79
N LEU A 719 19.08 -22.20 8.16
CA LEU A 719 20.08 -23.02 8.84
C LEU A 719 21.28 -22.20 9.29
N ASN A 720 21.76 -21.29 8.43
CA ASN A 720 22.86 -20.40 8.77
C ASN A 720 22.48 -19.45 9.91
N GLU A 721 21.30 -18.83 9.85
CA GLU A 721 20.78 -17.98 10.94
C GLU A 721 20.70 -18.76 12.25
N LYS A 722 20.10 -19.96 12.23
CA LYS A 722 20.01 -20.84 13.42
C LYS A 722 21.38 -21.20 14.02
N GLN A 723 22.43 -21.33 13.19
CA GLN A 723 23.79 -21.59 13.67
C GLN A 723 24.42 -20.34 14.31
N GLN A 724 24.05 -19.15 13.84
CA GLN A 724 24.56 -17.87 14.34
C GLN A 724 23.89 -17.42 15.64
N GLY A 725 22.63 -17.81 15.87
CA GLY A 725 21.86 -17.52 17.08
C GLY A 725 20.72 -16.56 16.80
#